data_AF-A0A536LJY7-F1
#
_entry.id   AF-A0A536LJY7-F1
#
_cell.length_a   1.000
_cell.length_b   1.000
_cell.length_c   1.000
_cell.angle_alpha   90.00
_cell.angle_beta   90.00
_cell.angle_gamma   90.00
#
_symmetry.space_group_name_H-M   'P 1'
#
loop_
_entity.id
_entity.type
_entity.pdbx_description
1 polymer ?
#
loop_
_entity_poly.entity_id
_entity_poly.type
_entity_poly.pdbx_seq_one_letter_code
_entity_poly.pdbx_strand_id
1 'polypeptide(L)'
;MAEFEWTRPAGPAATRAVPQWLKRLTARLTDWEDWLTLVLAFGATMSVSLGLEQSGWSDEMPPITLVAVLALVASLLIARSGLSIFAAWPIAVLTGLLVVFWQTLEMVGPGDFEQRLDAIYTRFDTWFDLAVHGGVSNDSLPFNVLVLGLTWLGVFIFGWSVYRWQNAWIGLIPGGLTLFLDMALVGDNLEGSVLLYMLFGFLLVMRTNLMTRMAVWRREGTTYPSLISLSFLNFSTWALLFLIVTAWILPVGPFTTPGPVDAMVGQIEEVGVNFVRLSGPLHVKRVVPVHNFTGVLPFQGSIDLGNRQLMTVRVNDLGVSGEIRLRGAVYDEYSGGGWKAGGRTPVDLPAYIEESLKADIDSGAVKGQVIPLTITVDRNSVVGSVLFSPGEPLSASRPFQIEAPSSGYQTIQFPLKNGGEGATDQEILSAVKARVGEDFVGLTVKRNEEAKAVEVGGLKLNGGPLPDALVAKPENRIGEGASYNVTGFIPMVPEDELRQATGIDPDWVMRHYLQRPDDLPPRIGELARQITANASTRYDKALALREFLRSFPADFNIPDTPPGRDATDFFLFDSQRGYFDYHASAMAVMLRTLGIPSRLAVGFVINDADKNLESGGYTVRDYNSYAWTEVYFPRYGWIAFNPSPDREGALNPTIGPEDQLPKGAAGPEDLPVGLGSDVLIDTPQDDQPVPPVASPVQTGRDYNPLLTLAVAAFIAMLAGSVYLGWQRSVAGLPYSQQLWEKTVRLATWSGHGPRTGQTPAEFAQSLKRTVRQANDVSMLAAAYNRSRFGKREPDEEKAQLAEIWSPLRNALLGSIVRRIRRRGRNLNEER
;
A
#
# COMPACT_ATOMS: atom_id res chain seq x y z
N MET A 1 -11.97 76.51 55.14
CA MET A 1 -12.76 76.06 53.98
C MET A 1 -11.78 75.56 52.94
N ALA A 2 -11.92 74.28 52.57
CA ALA A 2 -11.35 73.53 51.44
C ALA A 2 -9.95 73.92 50.91
N GLU A 3 -8.94 73.12 51.25
CA GLU A 3 -7.76 72.91 50.39
C GLU A 3 -7.80 71.50 49.82
N PHE A 4 -7.67 71.41 48.49
CA PHE A 4 -7.62 70.18 47.71
C PHE A 4 -6.19 69.61 47.76
N GLU A 5 -5.98 68.48 48.43
CA GLU A 5 -4.75 67.68 48.32
C GLU A 5 -4.90 66.62 47.23
N TRP A 6 -4.17 66.81 46.13
CA TRP A 6 -3.88 65.77 45.15
C TRP A 6 -2.67 64.92 45.62
N THR A 7 -2.71 63.62 45.28
CA THR A 7 -1.60 62.64 45.29
C THR A 7 -1.24 61.96 46.63
N ARG A 8 -1.95 60.87 46.95
CA ARG A 8 -1.33 59.73 47.67
C ARG A 8 -0.85 58.71 46.63
N PRO A 9 0.43 58.30 46.61
CA PRO A 9 0.86 57.21 45.75
C PRO A 9 0.19 55.92 46.20
N ALA A 10 -0.46 55.24 45.25
CA ALA A 10 -0.98 53.90 45.44
C ALA A 10 0.18 52.97 45.83
N GLY A 11 0.04 52.26 46.96
CA GLY A 11 1.01 51.25 47.38
C GLY A 11 1.18 50.19 46.28
N PRO A 12 2.36 49.55 46.17
CA PRO A 12 2.62 48.58 45.12
C PRO A 12 1.60 47.44 45.21
N ALA A 13 0.85 47.26 44.12
CA ALA A 13 -0.05 46.12 43.97
C ALA A 13 0.76 44.84 44.18
N ALA A 14 0.31 43.99 45.11
CA ALA A 14 0.92 42.69 45.38
C ALA A 14 0.88 41.85 44.10
N THR A 15 1.98 41.81 43.37
CA THR A 15 2.18 40.88 42.25
C THR A 15 2.11 39.47 42.83
N ARG A 16 1.03 38.73 42.51
CA ARG A 16 0.93 37.29 42.84
C ARG A 16 2.21 36.59 42.39
N ALA A 17 2.96 36.05 43.35
CA ALA A 17 4.22 35.39 43.08
C ALA A 17 3.97 34.17 42.16
N VAL A 18 4.46 34.25 40.92
CA VAL A 18 4.40 33.15 39.96
C VAL A 18 5.10 31.91 40.58
N PRO A 19 4.45 30.74 40.63
CA PRO A 19 5.02 29.52 41.20
C PRO A 19 6.40 29.20 40.61
N GLN A 20 7.34 28.74 41.45
CA GLN A 20 8.73 28.49 41.00
C GLN A 20 8.84 27.46 39.87
N TRP A 21 7.95 26.46 39.83
CA TRP A 21 7.90 25.49 38.73
C TRP A 21 7.51 26.17 37.40
N LEU A 22 6.60 27.14 37.44
CA LEU A 22 6.19 27.93 36.27
C LEU A 22 7.33 28.84 35.78
N LYS A 23 8.12 29.43 36.70
CA LYS A 23 9.33 30.19 36.34
C LYS A 23 10.41 29.32 35.70
N ARG A 24 10.58 28.08 36.17
CA ARG A 24 11.52 27.12 35.57
C ARG A 24 11.05 26.60 34.22
N LEU A 25 9.74 26.37 34.07
CA LEU A 25 9.12 25.97 32.80
C LEU A 25 9.25 27.07 31.75
N THR A 26 8.89 28.31 32.10
CA THR A 26 8.99 29.47 31.20
C THR A 26 10.43 29.72 30.76
N ALA A 27 11.40 29.72 31.69
CA ALA A 27 12.82 29.84 31.34
C ALA A 27 13.33 28.72 30.41
N ARG A 28 12.74 27.51 30.49
CA ARG A 28 13.07 26.37 29.61
C ARG A 28 12.36 26.41 28.26
N LEU A 29 11.24 27.11 28.14
CA LEU A 29 10.46 27.25 26.90
C LEU A 29 10.84 28.52 26.10
N THR A 30 11.59 29.44 26.69
CA THR A 30 12.03 30.68 26.04
C THR A 30 13.33 30.56 25.25
N ASP A 31 13.96 29.38 25.20
CA ASP A 31 15.16 29.19 24.39
C ASP A 31 14.80 29.14 22.90
N TRP A 32 15.35 30.04 22.10
CA TRP A 32 15.13 30.09 20.65
C TRP A 32 15.59 28.79 19.96
N GLU A 33 16.52 28.04 20.58
CA GLU A 33 16.93 26.73 20.10
C GLU A 33 15.82 25.68 20.22
N ASP A 34 14.94 25.77 21.21
CA ASP A 34 13.82 24.83 21.33
C ASP A 34 12.72 25.13 20.30
N TRP A 35 12.47 26.41 20.02
CA TRP A 35 11.55 26.84 18.96
C TRP A 35 11.99 26.38 17.57
N LEU A 36 13.28 26.47 17.28
CA LEU A 36 13.80 26.00 15.99
C LEU A 36 13.72 24.47 15.88
N THR A 37 13.87 23.72 16.98
CA THR A 37 13.62 22.27 16.98
C THR A 37 12.14 21.97 16.76
N LEU A 38 11.25 22.74 17.40
CA LEU A 38 9.80 22.61 17.25
C LEU A 38 9.35 22.85 15.81
N VAL A 39 9.89 23.86 15.13
CA VAL A 39 9.55 24.13 13.71
C VAL A 39 9.93 22.96 12.81
N LEU A 40 11.10 22.36 13.00
CA LEU A 40 11.52 21.18 12.21
C LEU A 40 10.67 19.95 12.54
N ALA A 41 10.43 19.70 13.82
CA ALA A 41 9.57 18.59 14.25
C ALA A 41 8.14 18.76 13.73
N PHE A 42 7.60 19.97 13.79
CA PHE A 42 6.30 20.34 13.25
C PHE A 42 6.24 20.10 11.73
N GLY A 43 7.26 20.52 10.97
CA GLY A 43 7.32 20.27 9.53
C GLY A 43 7.33 18.77 9.20
N ALA A 44 8.10 17.96 9.92
CA ALA A 44 8.11 16.50 9.75
C ALA A 44 6.76 15.87 10.11
N THR A 45 6.19 16.23 11.27
CA THR A 45 4.86 15.73 11.70
C THR A 45 3.78 16.11 10.70
N MET A 46 3.73 17.36 10.26
CA MET A 46 2.73 17.83 9.30
C MET A 46 2.82 17.12 7.96
N SER A 47 4.03 16.81 7.50
CA SER A 47 4.23 16.07 6.26
C SER A 47 3.57 14.69 6.33
N VAL A 48 3.65 14.00 7.48
CA VAL A 48 2.99 12.69 7.69
C VAL A 48 1.48 12.85 7.85
N SER A 49 1.03 13.74 8.74
CA SER A 49 -0.39 13.87 9.07
C SER A 49 -1.21 14.42 7.90
N LEU A 50 -0.68 15.37 7.12
CA LEU A 50 -1.36 15.86 5.92
C LEU A 50 -1.44 14.79 4.84
N GLY A 51 -0.38 13.98 4.68
CA GLY A 51 -0.41 12.84 3.76
C GLY A 51 -1.55 11.87 4.11
N LEU A 52 -1.61 11.46 5.38
CA LEU A 52 -2.65 10.56 5.90
C LEU A 52 -4.07 11.13 5.82
N GLU A 53 -4.24 12.44 6.03
CA GLU A 53 -5.57 13.06 5.97
C GLU A 53 -6.04 13.23 4.51
N GLN A 54 -5.11 13.51 3.58
CA GLN A 54 -5.40 13.65 2.15
C GLN A 54 -5.55 12.32 1.41
N SER A 55 -4.99 11.24 1.94
CA SER A 55 -5.10 9.92 1.31
C SER A 55 -6.55 9.44 1.26
N GLY A 56 -7.42 9.91 2.16
CA GLY A 56 -8.87 9.73 2.06
C GLY A 56 -9.27 8.26 2.15
N TRP A 57 -8.66 7.52 3.09
CA TRP A 57 -9.01 6.15 3.44
C TRP A 57 -10.48 5.96 3.85
N SER A 58 -11.19 6.98 4.31
CA SER A 58 -12.63 6.90 4.60
C SER A 58 -13.31 8.23 4.28
N ASP A 59 -14.61 8.21 3.99
CA ASP A 59 -15.41 9.41 3.78
C ASP A 59 -15.45 10.30 5.04
N GLU A 60 -15.48 9.67 6.22
CA GLU A 60 -15.41 10.32 7.54
C GLU A 60 -13.97 10.47 8.06
N MET A 61 -13.05 10.97 7.23
CA MET A 61 -11.65 11.15 7.64
C MET A 61 -11.52 12.01 8.92
N PRO A 62 -10.88 11.52 9.99
CA PRO A 62 -10.68 12.33 11.20
C PRO A 62 -9.66 13.44 10.95
N PRO A 63 -9.66 14.52 11.76
CA PRO A 63 -8.67 15.58 11.67
C PRO A 63 -7.34 15.13 12.31
N ILE A 64 -6.61 14.27 11.61
CA ILE A 64 -5.32 13.69 12.02
C ILE A 64 -4.31 14.81 12.30
N THR A 65 -4.30 15.85 11.47
CA THR A 65 -3.42 17.03 11.63
C THR A 65 -3.61 17.73 12.97
N LEU A 66 -4.86 17.95 13.40
CA LEU A 66 -5.15 18.60 14.68
C LEU A 66 -4.61 17.77 15.85
N VAL A 67 -4.88 16.46 15.86
CA VAL A 67 -4.41 15.56 16.91
C VAL A 67 -2.89 15.49 16.95
N ALA A 68 -2.24 15.46 15.78
CA ALA A 68 -0.78 15.49 15.67
C ALA A 68 -0.18 16.79 16.24
N VAL A 69 -0.77 17.96 15.97
CA VAL A 69 -0.32 19.24 16.55
C VAL A 69 -0.47 19.25 18.06
N LEU A 70 -1.62 18.82 18.58
CA LEU A 70 -1.87 18.77 20.01
C LEU A 70 -0.90 17.81 20.71
N ALA A 71 -0.65 16.64 20.12
CA ALA A 71 0.33 15.66 20.62
C ALA A 71 1.75 16.23 20.64
N LEU A 72 2.15 16.97 19.58
CA LEU A 72 3.48 17.59 19.51
C LEU A 72 3.65 18.67 20.57
N VAL A 73 2.65 19.55 20.75
CA VAL A 73 2.68 20.58 21.81
C VAL A 73 2.70 19.93 23.20
N ALA A 74 1.84 18.93 23.44
CA ALA A 74 1.80 18.19 24.70
C ALA A 74 3.16 17.52 24.99
N SER A 75 3.78 16.91 23.98
CA SER A 75 5.10 16.27 24.11
C SER A 75 6.18 17.26 24.54
N LEU A 76 6.20 18.48 23.96
CA LEU A 76 7.15 19.53 24.34
C LEU A 76 6.95 19.97 25.80
N LEU A 77 5.70 20.26 26.17
CA LEU A 77 5.36 20.73 27.52
C LEU A 77 5.70 19.67 28.58
N ILE A 78 5.31 18.42 28.34
CA ILE A 78 5.54 17.30 29.27
C ILE A 78 7.03 16.96 29.32
N ALA A 79 7.74 16.91 28.19
CA ALA A 79 9.18 16.64 28.18
C ALA A 79 10.00 17.72 28.92
N ARG A 80 9.54 18.98 28.91
CA ARG A 80 10.23 20.12 29.57
C ARG A 80 9.78 20.40 31.00
N SER A 81 8.64 19.85 31.43
CA SER A 81 8.09 19.96 32.78
C SER A 81 9.04 19.47 33.89
N GLY A 82 9.95 18.55 33.56
CA GLY A 82 10.84 17.91 34.54
C GLY A 82 10.19 16.75 35.31
N LEU A 83 8.99 16.33 34.92
CA LEU A 83 8.36 15.12 35.44
C LEU A 83 9.23 13.87 35.19
N SER A 84 9.13 12.90 36.09
CA SER A 84 9.72 11.57 35.87
C SER A 84 9.01 10.86 34.72
N ILE A 85 9.68 9.89 34.10
CA ILE A 85 9.07 9.10 33.02
C ILE A 85 7.78 8.39 33.50
N PHE A 86 7.78 7.89 34.74
CA PHE A 86 6.64 7.22 35.36
C PHE A 86 5.42 8.13 35.60
N ALA A 87 5.63 9.43 35.78
CA ALA A 87 4.52 10.39 35.90
C ALA A 87 4.10 10.95 34.54
N ALA A 88 5.07 11.19 33.64
CA ALA A 88 4.82 11.80 32.34
C ALA A 88 3.97 10.93 31.41
N TRP A 89 4.25 9.62 31.34
CA TRP A 89 3.56 8.72 30.41
C TRP A 89 2.07 8.51 30.74
N PRO A 90 1.67 8.28 32.01
CA PRO A 90 0.25 8.22 32.36
C PRO A 90 -0.50 9.52 32.03
N ILE A 91 0.13 10.68 32.24
CA ILE A 91 -0.45 11.98 31.87
C ILE A 91 -0.61 12.08 30.35
N ALA A 92 0.38 11.64 29.58
CA ALA A 92 0.35 11.65 28.11
C ALA A 92 -0.73 10.72 27.55
N VAL A 93 -0.90 9.54 28.15
CA VAL A 93 -1.98 8.59 27.77
C VAL A 93 -3.34 9.17 28.13
N LEU A 94 -3.52 9.72 29.34
CA LEU A 94 -4.80 10.29 29.78
C LEU A 94 -5.20 11.50 28.93
N THR A 95 -4.27 12.40 28.65
CA THR A 95 -4.52 13.54 27.74
C THR A 95 -4.83 13.08 26.32
N GLY A 96 -4.14 12.05 25.83
CA GLY A 96 -4.42 11.44 24.53
C GLY A 96 -5.82 10.83 24.46
N LEU A 97 -6.21 10.04 25.45
CA LEU A 97 -7.55 9.46 25.53
C LEU A 97 -8.64 10.54 25.54
N LEU A 98 -8.43 11.65 26.27
CA LEU A 98 -9.37 12.76 26.27
C LEU A 98 -9.47 13.45 24.90
N VAL A 99 -8.35 13.66 24.20
CA VAL A 99 -8.33 14.27 22.87
C VAL A 99 -8.97 13.35 21.84
N VAL A 100 -8.60 12.06 21.84
CA VAL A 100 -9.19 11.05 20.94
C VAL A 100 -10.69 10.96 21.19
N PHE A 101 -11.12 10.83 22.45
CA PHE A 101 -12.54 10.77 22.80
C PHE A 101 -13.32 12.03 22.38
N TRP A 102 -12.73 13.22 22.58
CA TRP A 102 -13.32 14.47 22.10
C TRP A 102 -13.50 14.46 20.58
N GLN A 103 -12.48 14.02 19.83
CA GLN A 103 -12.56 13.92 18.38
C GLN A 103 -13.57 12.86 17.92
N THR A 104 -13.64 11.72 18.59
CA THR A 104 -14.67 10.69 18.33
C THR A 104 -16.08 11.24 18.50
N LEU A 105 -16.33 12.06 19.55
CA LEU A 105 -17.63 12.70 19.77
C LEU A 105 -18.00 13.70 18.67
N GLU A 106 -17.03 14.33 18.02
CA GLU A 106 -17.27 15.23 16.89
C GLU A 106 -17.62 14.45 15.62
N MET A 107 -17.02 13.27 15.41
CA MET A 107 -17.25 12.42 14.23
C MET A 107 -18.65 11.80 14.18
N VAL A 108 -19.24 11.43 15.33
CA VAL A 108 -20.59 10.82 15.36
C VAL A 108 -21.70 11.81 14.95
N GLY A 109 -21.40 13.10 14.81
CA GLY A 109 -22.32 14.10 14.28
C GLY A 109 -23.16 14.81 15.35
N PRO A 110 -24.25 15.50 14.95
CA PRO A 110 -25.07 16.30 15.85
C PRO A 110 -25.96 15.42 16.75
N GLY A 111 -26.18 15.86 17.99
CA GLY A 111 -26.94 15.14 19.01
C GLY A 111 -26.52 15.58 20.41
N ASP A 112 -27.34 15.26 21.40
CA ASP A 112 -26.99 15.47 22.81
C ASP A 112 -25.86 14.54 23.24
N PHE A 113 -25.14 14.89 24.31
CA PHE A 113 -23.97 14.12 24.76
C PHE A 113 -24.29 12.64 25.00
N GLU A 114 -25.44 12.34 25.61
CA GLU A 114 -25.88 10.96 25.87
C GLU A 114 -26.13 10.19 24.57
N GLN A 115 -26.77 10.82 23.59
CA GLN A 115 -27.05 10.19 22.29
C GLN A 115 -25.76 9.89 21.51
N ARG A 116 -24.79 10.81 21.55
CA ARG A 116 -23.48 10.59 20.91
C ARG A 116 -22.72 9.47 21.61
N LEU A 117 -22.75 9.42 22.94
CA LEU A 117 -22.09 8.37 23.71
C LEU A 117 -22.71 7.00 23.44
N ASP A 118 -24.04 6.93 23.38
CA ASP A 118 -24.78 5.72 23.04
C ASP A 118 -24.43 5.25 21.62
N ALA A 119 -24.44 6.15 20.64
CA ALA A 119 -24.05 5.83 19.26
C ALA A 119 -22.60 5.33 19.15
N ILE A 120 -21.64 5.92 19.89
CA ILE A 120 -20.27 5.38 19.96
C ILE A 120 -20.30 3.97 20.54
N TYR A 121 -20.98 3.78 21.67
CA TYR A 121 -21.05 2.48 22.33
C TYR A 121 -21.64 1.41 21.41
N THR A 122 -22.78 1.66 20.77
CA THR A 122 -23.43 0.73 19.84
C THR A 122 -22.55 0.38 18.64
N ARG A 123 -21.89 1.37 18.03
CA ARG A 123 -20.97 1.16 16.89
C ARG A 123 -19.79 0.27 17.28
N PHE A 124 -19.19 0.51 18.45
CA PHE A 124 -18.09 -0.32 18.96
C PHE A 124 -18.53 -1.73 19.39
N ASP A 125 -19.71 -1.84 20.02
CA ASP A 125 -20.29 -3.13 20.43
C ASP A 125 -20.57 -4.00 19.20
N THR A 126 -21.22 -3.42 18.19
CA THR A 126 -21.47 -4.08 16.89
C THR A 126 -20.16 -4.50 16.23
N TRP A 127 -19.17 -3.61 16.18
CA TRP A 127 -17.87 -3.93 15.60
C TRP A 127 -17.15 -5.07 16.34
N PHE A 128 -17.20 -5.08 17.67
CA PHE A 128 -16.58 -6.14 18.48
C PHE A 128 -17.31 -7.48 18.30
N ASP A 129 -18.63 -7.46 18.23
CA ASP A 129 -19.43 -8.65 17.93
C ASP A 129 -19.06 -9.26 16.56
N LEU A 130 -18.97 -8.43 15.52
CA LEU A 130 -18.52 -8.85 14.19
C LEU A 130 -17.07 -9.38 14.20
N ALA A 131 -16.19 -8.80 15.03
CA ALA A 131 -14.82 -9.28 15.20
C ALA A 131 -14.74 -10.69 15.81
N VAL A 132 -15.60 -10.99 16.78
CA VAL A 132 -15.64 -12.30 17.47
C VAL A 132 -16.38 -13.35 16.63
N HIS A 133 -17.50 -13.00 16.00
CA HIS A 133 -18.36 -13.94 15.28
C HIS A 133 -18.07 -14.06 13.77
N GLY A 134 -17.08 -13.31 13.27
CA GLY A 134 -16.60 -13.45 11.89
C GLY A 134 -17.47 -12.74 10.84
N GLY A 135 -18.09 -11.62 11.20
CA GLY A 135 -18.86 -10.77 10.29
C GLY A 135 -18.03 -9.67 9.63
N VAL A 136 -18.59 -9.01 8.61
CA VAL A 136 -17.96 -7.91 7.86
C VAL A 136 -18.48 -6.57 8.39
N SER A 137 -17.58 -5.68 8.80
CA SER A 137 -17.94 -4.33 9.27
C SER A 137 -18.11 -3.38 8.09
N ASN A 138 -19.18 -2.60 8.10
CA ASN A 138 -19.40 -1.44 7.22
C ASN A 138 -19.14 -0.11 7.93
N ASP A 139 -18.52 -0.13 9.12
CA ASP A 139 -18.26 1.05 9.94
C ASP A 139 -16.76 1.38 9.99
N SER A 140 -16.41 2.62 9.63
CA SER A 140 -15.04 3.14 9.64
C SER A 140 -14.64 3.79 10.98
N LEU A 141 -15.58 4.06 11.89
CA LEU A 141 -15.31 4.77 13.15
C LEU A 141 -14.29 4.04 14.03
N PRO A 142 -14.38 2.72 14.29
CA PRO A 142 -13.39 2.02 15.12
C PRO A 142 -11.98 2.12 14.55
N PHE A 143 -11.84 2.04 13.23
CA PHE A 143 -10.57 2.25 12.53
C PHE A 143 -10.07 3.70 12.70
N ASN A 144 -10.93 4.69 12.48
CA ASN A 144 -10.56 6.10 12.60
C ASN A 144 -10.12 6.46 14.03
N VAL A 145 -10.80 5.92 15.06
CA VAL A 145 -10.41 6.08 16.47
C VAL A 145 -9.03 5.44 16.75
N LEU A 146 -8.77 4.25 16.18
CA LEU A 146 -7.47 3.60 16.27
C LEU A 146 -6.36 4.46 15.64
N VAL A 147 -6.60 5.01 14.44
CA VAL A 147 -5.65 5.90 13.73
C VAL A 147 -5.37 7.17 14.54
N LEU A 148 -6.40 7.79 15.14
CA LEU A 148 -6.22 8.94 16.03
C LEU A 148 -5.36 8.61 17.24
N GLY A 149 -5.62 7.47 17.90
CA GLY A 149 -4.85 7.00 19.05
C GLY A 149 -3.39 6.70 18.70
N LEU A 150 -3.15 6.02 17.58
CA LEU A 150 -1.81 5.74 17.08
C LEU A 150 -1.06 7.02 16.67
N THR A 151 -1.76 7.98 16.07
CA THR A 151 -1.19 9.30 15.73
C THR A 151 -0.75 10.04 16.98
N TRP A 152 -1.62 10.13 18.00
CA TRP A 152 -1.28 10.78 19.27
C TRP A 152 -0.05 10.13 19.90
N LEU A 153 -0.06 8.80 20.03
CA LEU A 153 1.02 8.06 20.65
C LEU A 153 2.33 8.20 19.87
N GLY A 154 2.28 8.05 18.54
CA GLY A 154 3.46 8.15 17.67
C GLY A 154 4.09 9.53 17.70
N VAL A 155 3.28 10.60 17.59
CA VAL A 155 3.78 11.98 17.65
C VAL A 155 4.26 12.35 19.05
N PHE A 156 3.60 11.86 20.10
CA PHE A 156 4.07 12.05 21.47
C PHE A 156 5.44 11.38 21.68
N ILE A 157 5.61 10.14 21.24
CA ILE A 157 6.89 9.40 21.30
C ILE A 157 7.97 10.15 20.52
N PHE A 158 7.65 10.65 19.33
CA PHE A 158 8.55 11.45 18.51
C PHE A 158 9.02 12.71 19.24
N GLY A 159 8.10 13.51 19.77
CA GLY A 159 8.48 14.71 20.51
C GLY A 159 9.24 14.39 21.79
N TRP A 160 8.84 13.34 22.53
CA TRP A 160 9.58 12.86 23.70
C TRP A 160 11.01 12.44 23.34
N SER A 161 11.20 11.70 22.24
CA SER A 161 12.52 11.25 21.81
C SER A 161 13.42 12.42 21.40
N VAL A 162 12.85 13.42 20.71
CA VAL A 162 13.58 14.63 20.28
C VAL A 162 13.97 15.50 21.47
N TYR A 163 13.06 15.81 22.37
CA TYR A 163 13.30 16.78 23.46
C TYR A 163 13.96 16.16 24.69
N ARG A 164 13.61 14.92 25.05
CA ARG A 164 14.10 14.29 26.28
C ARG A 164 15.31 13.39 26.04
N TRP A 165 15.29 12.60 24.98
CA TRP A 165 16.38 11.66 24.65
C TRP A 165 17.40 12.22 23.66
N GLN A 166 17.11 13.35 23.01
CA GLN A 166 17.94 13.92 21.95
C GLN A 166 18.22 12.87 20.85
N ASN A 167 17.17 12.15 20.43
CA ASN A 167 17.23 11.18 19.36
C ASN A 167 16.02 11.34 18.43
N ALA A 168 16.28 11.82 17.21
CA ALA A 168 15.24 12.03 16.21
C ALA A 168 14.81 10.72 15.50
N TRP A 169 15.66 9.69 15.46
CA TRP A 169 15.40 8.47 14.70
C TRP A 169 14.20 7.67 15.21
N ILE A 170 14.00 7.64 16.53
CA ILE A 170 12.94 6.87 17.17
C ILE A 170 11.55 7.29 16.69
N GLY A 171 11.33 8.58 16.44
CA GLY A 171 10.07 9.05 15.86
C GLY A 171 10.08 9.20 14.34
N LEU A 172 11.24 9.41 13.72
CA LEU A 172 11.30 9.57 12.26
C LEU A 172 11.13 8.25 11.48
N ILE A 173 11.58 7.12 12.02
CA ILE A 173 11.44 5.84 11.32
C ILE A 173 9.96 5.43 11.21
N PRO A 174 9.16 5.42 12.30
CA PRO A 174 7.73 5.08 12.20
C PRO A 174 6.94 6.03 11.29
N GLY A 175 7.19 7.34 11.38
CA GLY A 175 6.52 8.33 10.52
C GLY A 175 6.86 8.15 9.03
N GLY A 176 8.11 7.79 8.72
CA GLY A 176 8.55 7.50 7.35
C GLY A 176 7.95 6.20 6.81
N LEU A 177 7.89 5.16 7.64
CA LEU A 177 7.22 3.90 7.30
C LEU A 177 5.73 4.12 7.02
N THR A 178 5.08 4.98 7.81
CA THR A 178 3.67 5.32 7.63
C THR A 178 3.43 6.00 6.28
N LEU A 179 4.21 7.01 5.91
CA LEU A 179 4.13 7.64 4.58
C LEU A 179 4.46 6.67 3.44
N PHE A 180 5.41 5.76 3.64
CA PHE A 180 5.75 4.75 2.64
C PHE A 180 4.60 3.77 2.42
N LEU A 181 3.97 3.28 3.49
CA LEU A 181 2.79 2.41 3.41
C LEU A 181 1.62 3.14 2.74
N ASP A 182 1.39 4.41 3.08
CA ASP A 182 0.33 5.22 2.48
C ASP A 182 0.57 5.42 0.97
N MET A 183 1.81 5.73 0.57
CA MET A 183 2.19 5.79 -0.84
C MET A 183 2.04 4.44 -1.56
N ALA A 184 2.36 3.33 -0.88
CA ALA A 184 2.24 2.00 -1.44
C ALA A 184 0.77 1.58 -1.66
N LEU A 185 -0.15 2.04 -0.81
CA LEU A 185 -1.54 1.61 -0.78
C LEU A 185 -2.52 2.59 -1.47
N VAL A 186 -2.25 3.90 -1.47
CA VAL A 186 -3.21 4.92 -1.96
C VAL A 186 -2.72 5.61 -3.25
N GLY A 187 -1.42 5.77 -3.46
CA GLY A 187 -0.84 6.20 -4.75
C GLY A 187 -0.82 7.72 -5.07
N ASP A 188 0.08 8.05 -6.00
CA ASP A 188 0.44 9.26 -6.80
C ASP A 188 0.41 10.68 -6.19
N ASN A 189 -0.36 10.99 -5.14
CA ASN A 189 -0.47 12.36 -4.60
C ASN A 189 0.41 12.64 -3.36
N LEU A 190 1.23 11.69 -2.92
CA LEU A 190 2.01 11.80 -1.69
C LEU A 190 3.49 12.16 -1.88
N GLU A 191 3.94 12.34 -3.12
CA GLU A 191 5.35 12.66 -3.42
C GLU A 191 5.81 13.94 -2.69
N GLY A 192 4.97 14.98 -2.68
CA GLY A 192 5.25 16.24 -1.98
C GLY A 192 5.45 16.06 -0.48
N SER A 193 4.60 15.25 0.16
CA SER A 193 4.67 14.94 1.59
C SER A 193 5.94 14.16 1.94
N VAL A 194 6.35 13.20 1.11
CA VAL A 194 7.60 12.45 1.29
C VAL A 194 8.82 13.37 1.22
N LEU A 195 8.85 14.31 0.28
CA LEU A 195 9.96 15.25 0.12
C LEU A 195 10.08 16.22 1.29
N LEU A 196 8.95 16.79 1.72
CA LEU A 196 8.90 17.65 2.89
C LEU A 196 9.32 16.87 4.15
N TYR A 197 8.87 15.62 4.29
CA TYR A 197 9.25 14.75 5.39
C TYR A 197 10.76 14.48 5.43
N MET A 198 11.36 14.14 4.28
CA MET A 198 12.81 13.97 4.16
C MET A 198 13.54 15.27 4.51
N LEU A 199 13.12 16.40 3.94
CA LEU A 199 13.71 17.72 4.20
C LEU A 199 13.75 18.05 5.69
N PHE A 200 12.59 18.03 6.36
CA PHE A 200 12.49 18.36 7.78
C PHE A 200 13.11 17.29 8.67
N GLY A 201 12.94 16.02 8.35
CA GLY A 201 13.48 14.89 9.10
C GLY A 201 15.01 14.88 9.13
N PHE A 202 15.67 15.04 7.98
CA PHE A 202 17.13 15.10 7.94
C PHE A 202 17.68 16.37 8.61
N LEU A 203 17.03 17.52 8.44
CA LEU A 203 17.42 18.74 9.17
C LEU A 203 17.28 18.57 10.68
N LEU A 204 16.24 17.85 11.12
CA LEU A 204 16.04 17.54 12.52
C LEU A 204 17.14 16.60 13.03
N VAL A 205 17.49 15.53 12.31
CA VAL A 205 18.61 14.63 12.68
C VAL A 205 19.93 15.40 12.79
N MET A 206 20.24 16.24 11.81
CA MET A 206 21.45 17.08 11.79
C MET A 206 21.46 18.03 12.99
N ARG A 207 20.33 18.66 13.29
CA ARG A 207 20.15 19.53 14.46
C ARG A 207 20.36 18.78 15.77
N THR A 208 19.72 17.63 15.95
CA THR A 208 19.83 16.84 17.17
C THR A 208 21.28 16.40 17.39
N ASN A 209 21.99 16.02 16.33
CA ASN A 209 23.42 15.71 16.42
C ASN A 209 24.26 16.92 16.85
N LEU A 210 24.00 18.10 16.27
CA LEU A 210 24.68 19.34 16.63
C LEU A 210 24.47 19.68 18.11
N MET A 211 23.25 19.53 18.63
CA MET A 211 22.94 19.78 20.05
C MET A 211 23.75 18.88 20.98
N THR A 212 23.84 17.58 20.66
CA THR A 212 24.65 16.62 21.42
C THR A 212 26.13 17.02 21.40
N ARG A 213 26.66 17.45 20.24
CA ARG A 213 28.05 17.94 20.10
C ARG A 213 28.29 19.22 20.90
N MET A 214 27.37 20.18 20.84
CA MET A 214 27.44 21.42 21.61
C MET A 214 27.43 21.15 23.12
N ALA A 215 26.65 20.17 23.58
CA ALA A 215 26.64 19.78 24.99
C ALA A 215 27.99 19.20 25.44
N VAL A 216 28.64 18.39 24.59
CA VAL A 216 30.00 17.90 24.84
C VAL A 216 31.01 19.07 24.87
N TRP A 217 30.97 19.97 23.90
CA TRP A 217 31.86 21.14 23.87
C TRP A 217 31.69 22.06 25.08
N ARG A 218 30.45 22.28 25.56
CA ARG A 218 30.19 23.02 26.80
C ARG A 218 30.83 22.34 28.02
N ARG A 219 30.77 21.01 28.10
CA ARG A 219 31.40 20.24 29.20
C ARG A 219 32.94 20.31 29.13
N GLU A 220 33.49 20.34 27.92
CA GLU A 220 34.93 20.44 27.67
C GLU A 220 35.48 21.89 27.74
N GLY A 221 34.60 22.89 27.93
CA GLY A 221 35.01 24.30 27.98
C GLY A 221 35.37 24.92 26.63
N THR A 222 35.02 24.26 25.52
CA THR A 222 35.32 24.75 24.17
C THR A 222 34.34 25.85 23.77
N THR A 223 34.83 27.06 23.49
CA THR A 223 34.00 28.17 23.02
C THR A 223 33.62 27.99 21.55
N TYR A 224 32.36 28.23 21.20
CA TYR A 224 31.85 28.19 19.83
C TYR A 224 31.01 29.45 19.53
N PRO A 225 30.82 29.80 18.24
CA PRO A 225 30.03 30.98 17.85
C PRO A 225 28.58 30.90 18.32
N SER A 226 28.00 32.03 18.74
CA SER A 226 26.62 32.11 19.26
C SER A 226 25.54 31.72 18.24
N LEU A 227 25.81 31.86 16.93
CA LEU A 227 24.89 31.55 15.84
C LEU A 227 25.33 30.32 15.03
N ILE A 228 26.09 29.41 15.64
CA ILE A 228 26.55 28.18 14.98
C ILE A 228 25.37 27.34 14.47
N SER A 229 24.28 27.28 15.24
CA SER A 229 23.07 26.52 14.90
C SER A 229 22.42 27.00 13.60
N LEU A 230 22.34 28.32 13.37
CA LEU A 230 21.77 28.87 12.12
C LEU A 230 22.71 28.66 10.92
N SER A 231 24.00 28.83 11.13
CA SER A 231 25.00 28.68 10.05
C SER A 231 25.08 27.22 9.58
N PHE A 232 25.07 26.29 10.52
CA PHE A 232 25.04 24.85 10.26
C PHE A 232 23.76 24.46 9.53
N LEU A 233 22.60 24.91 10.00
CA LEU A 233 21.30 24.55 9.42
C LEU A 233 21.14 25.09 7.99
N ASN A 234 21.62 26.31 7.71
CA ASN A 234 21.66 26.84 6.34
C ASN A 234 22.50 25.94 5.40
N PHE A 235 23.71 25.55 5.83
CA PHE A 235 24.56 24.65 5.05
C PHE A 235 23.91 23.28 4.85
N SER A 236 23.36 22.68 5.92
CA SER A 236 22.65 21.40 5.85
C SER A 236 21.45 21.45 4.92
N THR A 237 20.72 22.57 4.88
CA THR A 237 19.56 22.76 4.00
C THR A 237 19.99 22.70 2.54
N TRP A 238 21.02 23.45 2.15
CA TRP A 238 21.51 23.43 0.77
C TRP A 238 22.12 22.08 0.36
N ALA A 239 22.87 21.45 1.26
CA ALA A 239 23.42 20.12 1.02
C ALA A 239 22.31 19.06 0.83
N LEU A 240 21.24 19.15 1.63
CA LEU A 240 20.12 18.23 1.56
C LEU A 240 19.25 18.45 0.34
N LEU A 241 18.94 19.71 -0.01
CA LEU A 241 18.24 20.04 -1.25
C LEU A 241 18.99 19.51 -2.47
N PHE A 242 20.33 19.66 -2.48
CA PHE A 242 21.16 19.08 -3.52
C PHE A 242 21.05 17.55 -3.58
N LEU A 243 21.09 16.87 -2.43
CA LEU A 243 20.96 15.41 -2.37
C LEU A 243 19.59 14.95 -2.88
N ILE A 244 18.50 15.60 -2.42
CA ILE A 244 17.14 15.29 -2.87
C ILE A 244 16.99 15.50 -4.38
N VAL A 245 17.43 16.65 -4.91
CA VAL A 245 17.38 16.93 -6.36
C VAL A 245 18.23 15.92 -7.14
N THR A 246 19.41 15.56 -6.64
CA THR A 246 20.26 14.56 -7.29
C THR A 246 19.61 13.17 -7.27
N ALA A 247 19.02 12.77 -6.15
CA ALA A 247 18.31 11.51 -6.01
C ALA A 247 17.11 11.42 -6.98
N TRP A 248 16.41 12.55 -7.18
CA TRP A 248 15.25 12.61 -8.06
C TRP A 248 15.61 12.61 -9.55
N ILE A 249 16.81 13.05 -9.92
CA ILE A 249 17.28 13.05 -11.32
C ILE A 249 18.01 11.73 -11.66
N LEU A 250 18.47 10.97 -10.66
CA LEU A 250 19.13 9.69 -10.90
C LEU A 250 18.12 8.67 -11.46
N PRO A 251 18.38 8.09 -12.65
CA PRO A 251 17.51 7.06 -13.21
C PRO A 251 17.58 5.83 -12.32
N VAL A 252 16.45 5.49 -11.70
CA VAL A 252 16.27 4.24 -10.97
C VAL A 252 15.92 3.15 -11.98
N GLY A 253 16.74 2.10 -12.02
CA GLY A 253 16.45 0.90 -12.82
C GLY A 253 15.26 0.12 -12.24
N PRO A 254 14.69 -0.83 -12.99
CA PRO A 254 13.64 -1.71 -12.47
C PRO A 254 14.20 -2.50 -11.29
N PHE A 255 13.68 -2.23 -10.09
CA PHE A 255 14.00 -3.00 -8.89
C PHE A 255 13.16 -4.27 -8.89
N THR A 256 13.80 -5.44 -9.04
CA THR A 256 13.16 -6.72 -8.74
C THR A 256 13.13 -6.91 -7.22
N THR A 257 11.96 -7.17 -6.65
CA THR A 257 11.82 -7.46 -5.22
C THR A 257 12.65 -8.70 -4.86
N PRO A 258 13.49 -8.66 -3.81
CA PRO A 258 14.17 -9.85 -3.33
C PRO A 258 13.16 -10.85 -2.77
N GLY A 259 13.27 -12.15 -3.11
CA GLY A 259 12.35 -13.21 -2.66
C GLY A 259 12.01 -13.28 -1.15
N PRO A 260 12.91 -12.90 -0.21
CA PRO A 260 12.56 -12.80 1.22
C PRO A 260 11.51 -11.73 1.52
N VAL A 261 11.43 -10.67 0.71
CA VAL A 261 10.43 -9.60 0.84
C VAL A 261 9.06 -10.13 0.43
N ASP A 262 8.98 -10.91 -0.65
CA ASP A 262 7.72 -11.52 -1.10
C ASP A 262 7.18 -12.52 -0.06
N ALA A 263 8.06 -13.28 0.60
CA ALA A 263 7.69 -14.18 1.69
C ALA A 263 7.15 -13.42 2.92
N MET A 264 7.73 -12.25 3.24
CA MET A 264 7.26 -11.40 4.34
C MET A 264 5.91 -10.73 4.00
N VAL A 265 5.71 -10.32 2.74
CA VAL A 265 4.44 -9.78 2.25
C VAL A 265 3.33 -10.82 2.33
N GLY A 266 3.60 -12.08 1.96
CA GLY A 266 2.62 -13.17 2.08
C GLY A 266 2.15 -13.43 3.52
N GLN A 267 3.02 -13.28 4.53
CA GLN A 267 2.63 -13.38 5.94
C GLN A 267 1.75 -12.21 6.41
N ILE A 268 1.93 -11.03 5.83
CA ILE A 268 1.09 -9.85 6.13
C ILE A 268 -0.30 -10.00 5.49
N GLU A 269 -0.41 -10.73 4.37
CA GLU A 269 -1.67 -10.96 3.65
C GLU A 269 -2.70 -11.75 4.49
N GLU A 270 -2.25 -12.73 5.29
CA GLU A 270 -3.12 -13.52 6.18
C GLU A 270 -3.64 -12.71 7.38
N VAL A 271 -2.82 -11.82 7.94
CA VAL A 271 -3.26 -10.81 8.93
C VAL A 271 -4.18 -9.78 8.26
N GLY A 272 -3.96 -9.51 6.97
CA GLY A 272 -4.74 -8.61 6.13
C GLY A 272 -6.20 -9.03 5.98
N VAL A 273 -6.54 -10.31 5.90
CA VAL A 273 -7.94 -10.76 5.71
C VAL A 273 -8.83 -10.36 6.89
N ASN A 274 -8.37 -10.56 8.14
CA ASN A 274 -9.11 -10.16 9.33
C ASN A 274 -9.17 -8.63 9.47
N PHE A 275 -8.10 -7.94 9.07
CA PHE A 275 -8.07 -6.49 9.05
C PHE A 275 -9.09 -5.94 8.03
N VAL A 276 -9.02 -6.36 6.76
CA VAL A 276 -9.93 -5.97 5.67
C VAL A 276 -11.39 -6.26 6.01
N ARG A 277 -11.67 -7.39 6.67
CA ARG A 277 -13.03 -7.72 7.14
C ARG A 277 -13.58 -6.67 8.12
N LEU A 278 -12.73 -6.18 9.02
CA LEU A 278 -13.12 -5.24 10.08
C LEU A 278 -12.93 -3.78 9.69
N SER A 279 -12.29 -3.52 8.55
CA SER A 279 -12.05 -2.21 7.98
C SER A 279 -12.71 -2.03 6.59
N GLY A 280 -13.81 -2.76 6.36
CA GLY A 280 -14.50 -2.88 5.06
C GLY A 280 -14.76 -1.59 4.25
N PRO A 281 -15.06 -0.42 4.86
CA PRO A 281 -15.28 0.83 4.13
C PRO A 281 -14.01 1.56 3.70
N LEU A 282 -12.81 1.00 3.90
CA LEU A 282 -11.58 1.73 3.59
C LEU A 282 -11.37 1.87 2.08
N HIS A 283 -11.35 3.11 1.60
CA HIS A 283 -11.05 3.46 0.22
C HIS A 283 -9.56 3.25 -0.06
N VAL A 284 -9.22 2.16 -0.73
CA VAL A 284 -7.87 1.93 -1.24
C VAL A 284 -7.79 2.51 -2.66
N LYS A 285 -7.23 3.73 -2.81
CA LYS A 285 -7.24 4.46 -4.10
C LYS A 285 -6.24 3.97 -5.13
N ARG A 286 -5.21 3.22 -4.74
CA ARG A 286 -4.38 2.55 -5.73
C ARG A 286 -5.19 1.41 -6.29
N VAL A 287 -5.16 1.21 -7.61
CA VAL A 287 -5.91 0.19 -8.36
C VAL A 287 -5.65 -1.22 -7.80
N VAL A 288 -6.33 -1.54 -6.71
CA VAL A 288 -6.50 -2.88 -6.18
C VAL A 288 -7.64 -3.48 -6.99
N PRO A 289 -7.53 -4.73 -7.45
CA PRO A 289 -8.65 -5.40 -8.07
C PRO A 289 -9.88 -5.26 -7.18
N VAL A 290 -11.01 -4.82 -7.74
CA VAL A 290 -12.29 -4.72 -7.01
C VAL A 290 -12.57 -6.01 -6.25
N HIS A 291 -12.21 -7.13 -6.87
CA HIS A 291 -12.22 -8.45 -6.26
C HIS A 291 -10.82 -8.97 -6.01
N ASN A 292 -10.46 -9.13 -4.73
CA ASN A 292 -9.19 -9.74 -4.31
C ASN A 292 -9.27 -11.29 -4.20
N PHE A 293 -10.46 -11.87 -4.44
CA PHE A 293 -10.76 -13.31 -4.36
C PHE A 293 -10.37 -13.96 -3.02
N THR A 294 -10.32 -13.17 -1.95
CA THR A 294 -10.06 -13.67 -0.59
C THR A 294 -11.31 -14.33 -0.01
N GLY A 295 -11.23 -14.83 1.23
CA GLY A 295 -12.37 -15.43 1.92
C GLY A 295 -13.51 -14.45 2.27
N VAL A 296 -13.35 -13.16 2.01
CA VAL A 296 -14.38 -12.14 2.27
C VAL A 296 -14.47 -11.16 1.12
N LEU A 297 -15.67 -10.59 0.93
CA LEU A 297 -15.96 -9.55 -0.03
C LEU A 297 -16.82 -8.47 0.67
N PRO A 298 -16.20 -7.46 1.30
CA PRO A 298 -16.93 -6.33 1.86
C PRO A 298 -17.53 -5.48 0.74
N PHE A 299 -18.69 -4.87 1.00
CA PHE A 299 -19.13 -3.78 0.15
C PHE A 299 -18.20 -2.60 0.30
N GLN A 300 -17.79 -2.06 -0.83
CA GLN A 300 -17.01 -0.84 -0.91
C GLN A 300 -17.98 0.27 -1.31
N GLY A 301 -17.74 1.49 -0.82
CA GLY A 301 -18.48 2.67 -1.25
C GLY A 301 -18.17 3.00 -2.70
N SER A 302 -17.52 4.13 -2.91
CA SER A 302 -17.09 4.51 -4.25
C SER A 302 -15.87 3.70 -4.69
N ILE A 303 -15.89 3.19 -5.93
CA ILE A 303 -14.79 2.40 -6.51
C ILE A 303 -14.30 3.02 -7.82
N ASP A 304 -13.03 2.81 -8.15
CA ASP A 304 -12.44 3.17 -9.44
C ASP A 304 -11.97 1.90 -10.18
N LEU A 305 -12.62 1.64 -11.32
CA LEU A 305 -12.27 0.54 -12.21
C LEU A 305 -11.05 0.95 -13.05
N GLY A 306 -9.86 0.67 -12.55
CA GLY A 306 -8.60 0.97 -13.25
C GLY A 306 -8.45 0.27 -14.61
N ASN A 307 -7.38 0.61 -15.33
CA ASN A 307 -7.13 0.13 -16.71
C ASN A 307 -5.85 -0.73 -16.84
N ARG A 308 -5.31 -1.24 -15.71
CA ARG A 308 -4.11 -2.08 -15.74
C ARG A 308 -4.44 -3.41 -16.40
N GLN A 309 -3.54 -3.86 -17.27
CA GLN A 309 -3.64 -5.18 -17.87
C GLN A 309 -3.24 -6.26 -16.85
N LEU A 310 -4.11 -7.26 -16.68
CA LEU A 310 -3.95 -8.32 -15.68
C LEU A 310 -3.53 -9.63 -16.32
N MET A 311 -4.19 -10.01 -17.40
CA MET A 311 -3.95 -11.27 -18.10
C MET A 311 -4.43 -11.18 -19.55
N THR A 312 -3.94 -12.11 -20.37
CA THR A 312 -4.45 -12.34 -21.73
C THR A 312 -5.12 -13.70 -21.78
N VAL A 313 -6.30 -13.76 -22.38
CA VAL A 313 -7.09 -14.99 -22.53
C VAL A 313 -7.21 -15.33 -24.00
N ARG A 314 -6.82 -16.54 -24.38
CA ARG A 314 -7.06 -17.07 -25.72
C ARG A 314 -8.10 -18.18 -25.61
N VAL A 315 -9.15 -18.07 -26.42
CA VAL A 315 -10.14 -19.13 -26.56
C VAL A 315 -9.58 -20.13 -27.57
N ASN A 316 -9.47 -21.39 -27.17
CA ASN A 316 -8.86 -22.42 -28.02
C ASN A 316 -9.84 -22.94 -29.10
N ASP A 317 -11.13 -22.57 -28.99
CA ASP A 317 -12.19 -22.91 -29.94
C ASP A 317 -12.64 -21.67 -30.73
N LEU A 318 -12.61 -21.75 -32.06
CA LEU A 318 -12.91 -20.64 -32.98
C LEU A 318 -14.41 -20.34 -33.11
N GLY A 319 -15.29 -21.22 -32.62
CA GLY A 319 -16.76 -21.05 -32.68
C GLY A 319 -17.37 -20.22 -31.56
N VAL A 320 -16.59 -19.89 -30.53
CA VAL A 320 -17.06 -19.19 -29.32
C VAL A 320 -16.96 -17.68 -29.52
N SER A 321 -18.09 -16.97 -29.46
CA SER A 321 -18.19 -15.52 -29.63
C SER A 321 -19.05 -14.88 -28.54
N GLY A 322 -18.97 -13.56 -28.38
CA GLY A 322 -19.74 -12.82 -27.38
C GLY A 322 -19.04 -12.69 -26.03
N GLU A 323 -19.82 -12.43 -24.98
CA GLU A 323 -19.27 -12.20 -23.64
C GLU A 323 -18.80 -13.51 -22.99
N ILE A 324 -17.57 -13.51 -22.48
CA ILE A 324 -17.00 -14.64 -21.76
C ILE A 324 -16.80 -14.21 -20.32
N ARG A 325 -17.55 -14.83 -19.41
CA ARG A 325 -17.28 -14.72 -17.97
C ARG A 325 -16.07 -15.56 -17.60
N LEU A 326 -15.24 -15.05 -16.70
CA LEU A 326 -14.09 -15.70 -16.11
C LEU A 326 -14.32 -15.73 -14.60
N ARG A 327 -14.92 -16.83 -14.12
CA ARG A 327 -15.23 -17.04 -12.71
C ARG A 327 -13.94 -17.22 -11.92
N GLY A 328 -13.78 -16.40 -10.88
CA GLY A 328 -12.67 -16.49 -9.93
C GLY A 328 -13.10 -17.12 -8.61
N ALA A 329 -14.08 -16.51 -7.93
CA ALA A 329 -14.55 -16.97 -6.63
C ALA A 329 -16.08 -16.89 -6.49
N VAL A 330 -16.60 -17.68 -5.57
CA VAL A 330 -18.01 -17.71 -5.17
C VAL A 330 -18.12 -17.53 -3.66
N TYR A 331 -19.04 -16.67 -3.26
CA TYR A 331 -19.40 -16.40 -1.88
C TYR A 331 -20.84 -16.82 -1.61
N ASP A 332 -21.02 -17.41 -0.43
CA ASP A 332 -22.15 -18.24 -0.06
C ASP A 332 -22.81 -17.78 1.26
N GLU A 333 -22.09 -17.07 2.13
CA GLU A 333 -22.67 -16.49 3.34
C GLU A 333 -22.76 -14.95 3.25
N TYR A 334 -23.92 -14.41 3.63
CA TYR A 334 -24.21 -12.97 3.63
C TYR A 334 -24.31 -12.42 5.06
N SER A 335 -23.76 -11.23 5.29
CA SER A 335 -23.63 -10.60 6.62
C SER A 335 -24.05 -9.12 6.68
N GLY A 336 -24.82 -8.63 5.72
CA GLY A 336 -25.29 -7.22 5.67
C GLY A 336 -24.24 -6.23 5.19
N GLY A 337 -23.02 -6.27 5.75
CA GLY A 337 -21.87 -5.46 5.34
C GLY A 337 -21.05 -6.04 4.17
N GLY A 338 -21.36 -7.28 3.77
CA GLY A 338 -20.70 -7.96 2.66
C GLY A 338 -20.92 -9.47 2.67
N TRP A 339 -20.14 -10.15 1.85
CA TRP A 339 -20.15 -11.60 1.69
C TRP A 339 -18.91 -12.26 2.29
N LYS A 340 -19.06 -13.51 2.71
CA LYS A 340 -17.94 -14.34 3.17
C LYS A 340 -18.05 -15.74 2.60
N ALA A 341 -16.88 -16.37 2.49
CA ALA A 341 -16.72 -17.77 2.26
C ALA A 341 -17.14 -18.53 3.52
N GLY A 342 -18.16 -19.38 3.42
CA GLY A 342 -18.55 -20.31 4.47
C GLY A 342 -17.49 -21.38 4.71
N GLY A 343 -17.85 -22.42 5.47
CA GLY A 343 -16.96 -23.57 5.67
C GLY A 343 -16.54 -24.19 4.34
N ARG A 344 -15.23 -24.23 4.06
CA ARG A 344 -14.66 -24.79 2.83
C ARG A 344 -13.78 -26.01 3.12
N THR A 345 -13.80 -26.97 2.20
CA THR A 345 -12.96 -28.16 2.23
C THR A 345 -12.19 -28.28 0.92
N PRO A 346 -10.86 -28.46 0.96
CA PRO A 346 -10.07 -28.65 -0.25
C PRO A 346 -10.40 -30.01 -0.89
N VAL A 347 -10.55 -29.99 -2.22
CA VAL A 347 -10.92 -31.14 -3.04
C VAL A 347 -10.02 -31.17 -4.27
N ASP A 348 -9.41 -32.32 -4.50
CA ASP A 348 -8.72 -32.64 -5.75
C ASP A 348 -9.76 -33.18 -6.75
N LEU A 349 -9.76 -32.65 -7.97
CA LEU A 349 -10.64 -33.08 -9.05
C LEU A 349 -10.06 -34.31 -9.78
N PRO A 350 -10.79 -35.43 -9.83
CA PRO A 350 -10.39 -36.59 -10.59
C PRO A 350 -10.28 -36.31 -12.10
N ALA A 351 -9.24 -36.86 -12.73
CA ALA A 351 -8.99 -36.68 -14.16
C ALA A 351 -10.13 -37.18 -15.08
N TYR A 352 -10.92 -38.17 -14.65
CA TYR A 352 -12.00 -38.73 -15.46
C TYR A 352 -13.26 -37.83 -15.53
N ILE A 353 -13.38 -36.81 -14.67
CA ILE A 353 -14.59 -35.98 -14.61
C ILE A 353 -14.84 -35.27 -15.95
N GLU A 354 -13.79 -34.76 -16.58
CA GLU A 354 -13.93 -34.08 -17.87
C GLU A 354 -14.41 -35.03 -18.96
N GLU A 355 -13.86 -36.25 -19.04
CA GLU A 355 -14.26 -37.25 -20.03
C GLU A 355 -15.70 -37.75 -19.78
N SER A 356 -16.05 -38.02 -18.52
CA SER A 356 -17.40 -38.44 -18.13
C SER A 356 -18.43 -37.35 -18.47
N LEU A 357 -18.12 -36.09 -18.16
CA LEU A 357 -19.04 -34.98 -18.43
C LEU A 357 -19.23 -34.76 -19.93
N LYS A 358 -18.17 -34.89 -20.73
CA LYS A 358 -18.29 -34.83 -22.20
C LYS A 358 -19.21 -35.93 -22.73
N ALA A 359 -19.06 -37.17 -22.25
CA ALA A 359 -19.95 -38.27 -22.61
C ALA A 359 -21.42 -38.02 -22.20
N ASP A 360 -21.64 -37.40 -21.03
CA ASP A 360 -22.98 -37.02 -20.56
C ASP A 360 -23.59 -35.88 -21.39
N ILE A 361 -22.77 -34.96 -21.90
CA ILE A 361 -23.20 -33.91 -22.83
C ILE A 361 -23.56 -34.51 -24.19
N ASP A 362 -22.71 -35.38 -24.73
CA ASP A 362 -22.92 -36.03 -26.04
C ASP A 362 -24.15 -36.94 -26.04
N SER A 363 -24.45 -37.59 -24.91
CA SER A 363 -25.67 -38.38 -24.73
C SER A 363 -26.93 -37.53 -24.45
N GLY A 364 -26.77 -36.22 -24.25
CA GLY A 364 -27.83 -35.28 -23.89
C GLY A 364 -28.34 -35.42 -22.45
N ALA A 365 -27.65 -36.20 -21.60
CA ALA A 365 -27.96 -36.35 -20.18
C ALA A 365 -27.68 -35.06 -19.40
N VAL A 366 -26.63 -34.32 -19.80
CA VAL A 366 -26.26 -33.01 -19.25
C VAL A 366 -26.33 -31.96 -20.35
N LYS A 367 -26.94 -30.81 -20.06
CA LYS A 367 -27.04 -29.69 -21.01
C LYS A 367 -26.05 -28.61 -20.65
N GLY A 368 -25.06 -28.42 -21.50
CA GLY A 368 -24.04 -27.40 -21.31
C GLY A 368 -22.91 -27.55 -22.31
N GLN A 369 -21.87 -26.78 -22.07
CA GLN A 369 -20.70 -26.72 -22.94
C GLN A 369 -19.44 -26.74 -22.12
N VAL A 370 -18.41 -27.35 -22.69
CA VAL A 370 -17.06 -27.39 -22.13
C VAL A 370 -16.19 -26.45 -22.95
N ILE A 371 -15.66 -25.41 -22.33
CA ILE A 371 -14.88 -24.37 -23.00
C ILE A 371 -13.42 -24.43 -22.50
N PRO A 372 -12.46 -24.78 -23.37
CA PRO A 372 -11.04 -24.70 -23.07
C PRO A 372 -10.50 -23.29 -23.34
N LEU A 373 -9.83 -22.71 -22.34
CA LEU A 373 -9.14 -21.43 -22.42
C LEU A 373 -7.65 -21.58 -22.13
N THR A 374 -6.84 -20.73 -22.76
CA THR A 374 -5.44 -20.52 -22.40
C THR A 374 -5.32 -19.13 -21.77
N ILE A 375 -4.86 -19.07 -20.52
CA ILE A 375 -4.71 -17.81 -19.77
C ILE A 375 -3.24 -17.56 -19.51
N THR A 376 -2.77 -16.36 -19.87
CA THR A 376 -1.41 -15.88 -19.64
C THR A 376 -1.42 -14.72 -18.66
N VAL A 377 -0.75 -14.88 -17.51
CA VAL A 377 -0.62 -13.82 -16.50
C VAL A 377 0.39 -12.78 -16.99
N ASP A 378 0.02 -11.50 -17.00
CA ASP A 378 0.90 -10.44 -17.51
C ASP A 378 1.94 -9.98 -16.47
N ARG A 379 2.95 -9.21 -16.91
CA ARG A 379 3.96 -8.59 -16.05
C ARG A 379 3.33 -7.49 -15.19
N ASN A 380 3.68 -7.44 -13.90
CA ASN A 380 3.05 -6.61 -12.85
C ASN A 380 1.58 -6.96 -12.55
N SER A 381 1.12 -8.15 -12.94
CA SER A 381 -0.22 -8.60 -12.61
C SER A 381 -0.34 -8.97 -11.13
N VAL A 382 -1.44 -8.55 -10.52
CA VAL A 382 -1.78 -8.86 -9.12
C VAL A 382 -2.58 -10.15 -8.98
N VAL A 383 -2.97 -10.78 -10.09
CA VAL A 383 -3.66 -12.08 -10.08
C VAL A 383 -2.65 -13.25 -10.05
N GLY A 384 -3.15 -14.48 -9.90
CA GLY A 384 -2.34 -15.71 -9.90
C GLY A 384 -2.44 -16.52 -8.60
N SER A 385 -3.15 -16.02 -7.59
CA SER A 385 -3.54 -16.76 -6.38
C SER A 385 -4.78 -17.65 -6.59
N VAL A 386 -5.53 -17.42 -7.67
CA VAL A 386 -6.74 -18.14 -8.07
C VAL A 386 -6.67 -18.43 -9.56
N LEU A 387 -7.21 -19.57 -9.97
CA LEU A 387 -7.42 -19.93 -11.38
C LEU A 387 -8.78 -19.41 -11.85
N PHE A 388 -8.78 -18.73 -12.98
CA PHE A 388 -10.00 -18.28 -13.63
C PHE A 388 -10.51 -19.34 -14.60
N SER A 389 -11.82 -19.55 -14.64
CA SER A 389 -12.47 -20.54 -15.51
C SER A 389 -13.73 -19.95 -16.15
N PRO A 390 -14.12 -20.35 -17.37
CA PRO A 390 -15.35 -19.86 -18.00
C PRO A 390 -16.64 -20.25 -17.25
N GLY A 391 -16.54 -21.18 -16.29
CA GLY A 391 -17.63 -21.65 -15.44
C GLY A 391 -17.10 -22.56 -14.33
N GLU A 392 -17.67 -23.77 -14.19
CA GLU A 392 -17.15 -24.76 -13.25
C GLU A 392 -15.82 -25.34 -13.73
N PRO A 393 -14.72 -25.20 -12.98
CA PRO A 393 -13.42 -25.73 -13.39
C PRO A 393 -13.45 -27.26 -13.41
N LEU A 394 -13.02 -27.85 -14.53
CA LEU A 394 -12.93 -29.31 -14.71
C LEU A 394 -11.48 -29.80 -14.67
N SER A 395 -10.61 -29.11 -15.39
CA SER A 395 -9.19 -29.47 -15.51
C SER A 395 -8.34 -28.23 -15.79
N ALA A 396 -7.04 -28.35 -15.49
CA ALA A 396 -6.06 -27.35 -15.81
C ALA A 396 -4.70 -27.99 -16.10
N SER A 397 -3.88 -27.34 -16.93
CA SER A 397 -2.51 -27.81 -17.24
C SER A 397 -1.53 -27.65 -16.07
N ARG A 398 -1.94 -26.96 -15.00
CA ARG A 398 -1.16 -26.79 -13.76
C ARG A 398 -1.89 -27.49 -12.61
N PRO A 399 -1.16 -28.10 -11.65
CA PRO A 399 -1.76 -28.65 -10.44
C PRO A 399 -2.58 -27.61 -9.68
N PHE A 400 -3.79 -27.98 -9.30
CA PHE A 400 -4.72 -27.11 -8.60
C PHE A 400 -5.67 -27.92 -7.73
N GLN A 401 -6.23 -27.25 -6.73
CA GLN A 401 -7.28 -27.77 -5.86
C GLN A 401 -8.49 -26.86 -5.95
N ILE A 402 -9.69 -27.42 -5.87
CA ILE A 402 -10.90 -26.62 -5.67
C ILE A 402 -11.22 -26.57 -4.18
N GLU A 403 -11.82 -25.49 -3.74
CA GLU A 403 -12.48 -25.45 -2.44
C GLU A 403 -13.98 -25.63 -2.65
N ALA A 404 -14.54 -26.65 -2.02
CA ALA A 404 -15.97 -26.94 -2.03
C ALA A 404 -16.60 -26.62 -0.67
N PRO A 405 -17.93 -26.43 -0.57
CA PRO A 405 -18.61 -26.30 0.72
C PRO A 405 -18.31 -27.50 1.63
N SER A 406 -18.05 -27.28 2.91
CA SER A 406 -17.80 -28.34 3.89
C SER A 406 -19.02 -29.22 4.18
N SER A 407 -20.21 -28.79 3.72
CA SER A 407 -21.45 -29.53 3.85
C SER A 407 -21.95 -30.03 2.49
N GLY A 408 -22.71 -31.11 2.46
CA GLY A 408 -23.25 -31.68 1.21
C GLY A 408 -22.46 -32.84 0.62
N TYR A 409 -21.28 -33.11 1.19
CA TYR A 409 -20.45 -34.24 0.83
C TYR A 409 -20.44 -35.29 1.92
N GLN A 410 -20.40 -36.56 1.50
CA GLN A 410 -20.00 -37.65 2.36
C GLN A 410 -18.54 -37.99 2.05
N THR A 411 -17.66 -37.74 3.00
CA THR A 411 -16.25 -38.14 2.91
C THR A 411 -16.11 -39.55 3.45
N ILE A 412 -15.75 -40.47 2.57
CA ILE A 412 -15.42 -41.85 2.95
C ILE A 412 -13.90 -41.92 3.07
N GLN A 413 -13.38 -41.97 4.29
CA GLN A 413 -11.93 -41.98 4.54
C GLN A 413 -11.32 -43.35 4.27
N PHE A 414 -10.12 -43.35 3.69
CA PHE A 414 -9.33 -44.53 3.38
C PHE A 414 -7.92 -44.38 3.93
N PRO A 415 -7.50 -45.23 4.87
CA PRO A 415 -6.10 -45.27 5.28
C PRO A 415 -5.26 -45.85 4.14
N LEU A 416 -4.26 -45.08 3.68
CA LEU A 416 -3.30 -45.56 2.69
C LEU A 416 -2.32 -46.54 3.36
N LYS A 417 -1.94 -47.62 2.65
CA LYS A 417 -0.87 -48.51 3.11
C LYS A 417 0.44 -47.72 3.22
N ASN A 418 1.18 -47.92 4.32
CA ASN A 418 2.41 -47.18 4.65
C ASN A 418 2.25 -45.65 4.68
N GLY A 419 1.06 -45.12 4.96
CA GLY A 419 0.84 -43.68 5.02
C GLY A 419 1.02 -42.98 3.68
N GLY A 420 0.79 -43.68 2.56
CA GLY A 420 0.79 -43.12 1.20
C GLY A 420 2.17 -42.84 0.60
N GLU A 421 3.23 -43.29 1.26
CA GLU A 421 4.60 -43.10 0.77
C GLU A 421 4.83 -43.86 -0.55
N GLY A 422 4.92 -43.11 -1.65
CA GLY A 422 5.18 -43.62 -3.00
C GLY A 422 3.95 -44.03 -3.81
N ALA A 423 2.73 -43.80 -3.33
CA ALA A 423 1.51 -44.06 -4.09
C ALA A 423 1.31 -43.01 -5.19
N THR A 424 1.08 -43.44 -6.42
CA THR A 424 0.77 -42.56 -7.55
C THR A 424 -0.70 -42.11 -7.52
N ASP A 425 -1.01 -40.96 -8.11
CA ASP A 425 -2.40 -40.44 -8.20
C ASP A 425 -3.36 -41.44 -8.86
N GLN A 426 -2.86 -42.26 -9.80
CA GLN A 426 -3.63 -43.34 -10.43
C GLN A 426 -3.91 -44.52 -9.49
N GLU A 427 -2.97 -44.89 -8.62
CA GLU A 427 -3.17 -45.93 -7.61
C GLU A 427 -4.18 -45.47 -6.56
N ILE A 428 -4.11 -44.20 -6.15
CA ILE A 428 -5.08 -43.58 -5.24
C ILE A 428 -6.47 -43.58 -5.89
N LEU A 429 -6.57 -43.11 -7.14
CA LEU A 429 -7.82 -43.04 -7.87
C LEU A 429 -8.46 -44.42 -8.08
N SER A 430 -7.67 -45.43 -8.45
CA SER A 430 -8.15 -46.80 -8.66
C SER A 430 -8.60 -47.46 -7.35
N ALA A 431 -7.90 -47.21 -6.23
CA ALA A 431 -8.29 -47.70 -4.92
C ALA A 431 -9.61 -47.09 -4.44
N VAL A 432 -9.80 -45.77 -4.65
CA VAL A 432 -11.06 -45.08 -4.33
C VAL A 432 -12.20 -45.58 -5.22
N LYS A 433 -11.98 -45.70 -6.54
CA LYS A 433 -12.95 -46.27 -7.49
C LYS A 433 -13.41 -47.67 -7.09
N ALA A 434 -12.47 -48.54 -6.70
CA ALA A 434 -12.78 -49.90 -6.27
C ALA A 434 -13.68 -49.96 -5.02
N ARG A 435 -13.73 -48.89 -4.22
CA ARG A 435 -14.44 -48.85 -2.94
C ARG A 435 -15.70 -48.00 -2.93
N VAL A 436 -15.70 -46.86 -3.62
CA VAL A 436 -16.82 -45.91 -3.70
C VAL A 436 -17.66 -46.13 -4.96
N GLY A 437 -17.15 -46.88 -5.94
CA GLY A 437 -17.72 -46.96 -7.29
C GLY A 437 -17.31 -45.76 -8.14
N GLU A 438 -18.01 -45.53 -9.26
CA GLU A 438 -17.78 -44.36 -10.13
C GLU A 438 -18.52 -43.10 -9.65
N ASP A 439 -19.33 -43.21 -8.59
CA ASP A 439 -20.23 -42.15 -8.11
C ASP A 439 -19.57 -41.05 -7.25
N PHE A 440 -18.24 -40.97 -7.17
CA PHE A 440 -17.58 -39.88 -6.42
C PHE A 440 -17.30 -38.69 -7.34
N VAL A 441 -17.23 -37.51 -6.74
CA VAL A 441 -17.06 -36.23 -7.46
C VAL A 441 -15.74 -35.53 -7.10
N GLY A 442 -14.97 -36.09 -6.17
CA GLY A 442 -13.76 -35.45 -5.67
C GLY A 442 -12.96 -36.35 -4.73
N LEU A 443 -11.70 -35.99 -4.51
CA LEU A 443 -10.82 -36.62 -3.54
C LEU A 443 -10.42 -35.59 -2.47
N THR A 444 -10.55 -35.92 -1.18
CA THR A 444 -9.90 -35.16 -0.10
C THR A 444 -8.57 -35.80 0.21
N VAL A 445 -7.47 -35.06 0.17
CA VAL A 445 -6.15 -35.58 0.53
C VAL A 445 -5.61 -34.82 1.74
N LYS A 446 -5.32 -35.55 2.81
CA LYS A 446 -4.62 -35.00 3.98
C LYS A 446 -3.12 -35.25 3.81
N ARG A 447 -2.33 -34.18 3.75
CA ARG A 447 -0.88 -34.24 3.57
C ARG A 447 -0.14 -33.95 4.89
N ASN A 448 1.07 -34.51 5.05
CA ASN A 448 1.96 -34.20 6.18
C ASN A 448 2.77 -32.90 5.93
N GLU A 449 3.64 -32.54 6.87
CA GLU A 449 4.55 -31.37 6.76
C GLU A 449 5.54 -31.47 5.57
N GLU A 450 5.74 -32.66 5.01
CA GLU A 450 6.55 -32.91 3.80
C GLU A 450 5.69 -32.97 2.51
N ALA A 451 4.43 -32.53 2.56
CA ALA A 451 3.45 -32.57 1.46
C ALA A 451 3.10 -33.97 0.92
N LYS A 452 3.47 -35.05 1.62
CA LYS A 452 3.10 -36.43 1.27
C LYS A 452 1.68 -36.74 1.74
N ALA A 453 0.88 -37.42 0.89
CA ALA A 453 -0.48 -37.83 1.21
C ALA A 453 -0.50 -38.92 2.29
N VAL A 454 -1.12 -38.66 3.44
CA VAL A 454 -1.21 -39.57 4.59
C VAL A 454 -2.56 -40.28 4.65
N GLU A 455 -3.62 -39.57 4.26
CA GLU A 455 -5.00 -40.06 4.28
C GLU A 455 -5.73 -39.53 3.04
N VAL A 456 -6.51 -40.38 2.39
CA VAL A 456 -7.33 -39.99 1.23
C VAL A 456 -8.77 -40.36 1.48
N GLY A 457 -9.68 -39.44 1.17
CA GLY A 457 -11.11 -39.67 1.21
C GLY A 457 -11.75 -39.49 -0.16
N GLY A 458 -12.74 -40.32 -0.47
CA GLY A 458 -13.62 -40.11 -1.62
C GLY A 458 -14.78 -39.21 -1.23
N LEU A 459 -15.06 -38.17 -2.01
CA LEU A 459 -16.20 -37.29 -1.81
C LEU A 459 -17.35 -37.72 -2.71
N LYS A 460 -18.46 -38.11 -2.10
CA LYS A 460 -19.73 -38.34 -2.81
C LYS A 460 -20.65 -37.15 -2.60
N LEU A 461 -21.11 -36.54 -3.70
CA LEU A 461 -22.09 -35.46 -3.65
C LEU A 461 -23.51 -36.03 -3.60
N ASN A 462 -24.33 -35.48 -2.73
CA ASN A 462 -25.75 -35.79 -2.70
C ASN A 462 -26.49 -34.95 -3.75
N GLY A 463 -26.45 -35.37 -5.02
CA GLY A 463 -27.37 -34.88 -6.05
C GLY A 463 -26.80 -33.99 -7.17
N GLY A 464 -25.62 -34.30 -7.72
CA GLY A 464 -25.12 -33.67 -8.95
C GLY A 464 -23.88 -34.39 -9.50
N PRO A 465 -23.55 -34.23 -10.80
CA PRO A 465 -22.39 -34.89 -11.43
C PRO A 465 -21.05 -34.18 -11.16
N LEU A 466 -21.08 -32.92 -10.74
CA LEU A 466 -19.89 -32.09 -10.51
C LEU A 466 -19.83 -31.61 -9.06
N PRO A 467 -18.64 -31.51 -8.46
CA PRO A 467 -18.49 -30.88 -7.16
C PRO A 467 -18.72 -29.36 -7.28
N ASP A 468 -19.37 -28.82 -6.27
CA ASP A 468 -19.64 -27.39 -6.16
C ASP A 468 -18.37 -26.57 -5.88
N ALA A 469 -17.64 -26.22 -6.93
CA ALA A 469 -16.35 -25.52 -6.82
C ALA A 469 -16.58 -24.02 -6.52
N LEU A 470 -16.22 -23.57 -5.33
CA LEU A 470 -16.34 -22.17 -4.91
C LEU A 470 -15.15 -21.32 -5.38
N VAL A 471 -13.94 -21.89 -5.36
CA VAL A 471 -12.73 -21.26 -5.87
C VAL A 471 -11.76 -22.36 -6.32
N ALA A 472 -10.97 -22.10 -7.36
CA ALA A 472 -9.88 -22.97 -7.80
C ALA A 472 -8.55 -22.32 -7.45
N LYS A 473 -7.73 -22.97 -6.63
CA LYS A 473 -6.43 -22.48 -6.17
C LYS A 473 -5.30 -23.29 -6.81
N PRO A 474 -4.33 -22.65 -7.48
CA PRO A 474 -3.14 -23.36 -7.92
C PRO A 474 -2.27 -23.73 -6.72
N GLU A 475 -1.51 -24.83 -6.82
CA GLU A 475 -0.61 -25.27 -5.73
C GLU A 475 0.48 -24.23 -5.41
N ASN A 476 0.98 -23.56 -6.46
CA ASN A 476 1.88 -22.43 -6.36
C ASN A 476 1.28 -21.23 -7.09
N ARG A 477 1.50 -20.02 -6.55
CA ARG A 477 1.10 -18.77 -7.24
C ARG A 477 1.64 -18.76 -8.67
N ILE A 478 0.77 -18.47 -9.63
CA ILE A 478 1.18 -18.36 -11.03
C ILE A 478 1.98 -17.07 -11.21
N GLY A 479 3.26 -17.22 -11.56
CA GLY A 479 4.17 -16.10 -11.75
C GLY A 479 3.91 -15.28 -13.01
N GLU A 480 4.50 -14.10 -13.07
CA GLU A 480 4.38 -13.20 -14.22
C GLU A 480 4.90 -13.84 -15.53
N GLY A 481 4.15 -13.66 -16.61
CA GLY A 481 4.45 -14.24 -17.93
C GLY A 481 4.13 -15.73 -18.05
N ALA A 482 3.74 -16.40 -16.97
CA ALA A 482 3.35 -17.80 -17.02
C ALA A 482 1.96 -17.99 -17.64
N SER A 483 1.80 -19.09 -18.37
CA SER A 483 0.51 -19.50 -18.95
C SER A 483 -0.01 -20.80 -18.34
N TYR A 484 -1.32 -20.98 -18.39
CA TYR A 484 -2.00 -22.23 -18.06
C TYR A 484 -3.21 -22.43 -18.98
N ASN A 485 -3.50 -23.68 -19.30
CA ASN A 485 -4.74 -24.07 -19.94
C ASN A 485 -5.74 -24.46 -18.85
N VAL A 486 -6.99 -24.07 -19.02
CA VAL A 486 -8.09 -24.38 -18.10
C VAL A 486 -9.32 -24.73 -18.90
N THR A 487 -10.00 -25.79 -18.48
CA THR A 487 -11.25 -26.22 -19.08
C THR A 487 -12.38 -26.00 -18.09
N GLY A 488 -13.41 -25.27 -18.50
CA GLY A 488 -14.57 -24.97 -17.67
C GLY A 488 -15.88 -25.45 -18.28
N PHE A 489 -16.83 -25.85 -17.43
CA PHE A 489 -18.19 -26.21 -17.81
C PHE A 489 -19.17 -25.05 -17.59
N ILE A 490 -20.00 -24.76 -18.59
CA ILE A 490 -21.10 -23.80 -18.51
C ILE A 490 -22.43 -24.54 -18.78
N PRO A 491 -23.37 -24.56 -17.83
CA PRO A 491 -24.72 -25.03 -18.09
C PRO A 491 -25.42 -24.16 -19.15
N MET A 492 -25.96 -24.78 -20.18
CA MET A 492 -26.73 -24.12 -21.24
C MET A 492 -28.11 -24.77 -21.33
N VAL A 493 -29.04 -24.20 -20.56
CA VAL A 493 -30.39 -24.73 -20.41
C VAL A 493 -31.39 -23.75 -21.02
N PRO A 494 -32.26 -24.19 -21.95
CA PRO A 494 -33.32 -23.35 -22.50
C PRO A 494 -34.26 -22.81 -21.42
N GLU A 495 -34.78 -21.60 -21.62
CA GLU A 495 -35.65 -20.94 -20.63
C GLU A 495 -36.90 -21.77 -20.29
N ASP A 496 -37.50 -22.42 -21.28
CA ASP A 496 -38.71 -23.23 -21.08
C ASP A 496 -38.48 -24.42 -20.15
N GLU A 497 -37.26 -24.97 -20.13
CA GLU A 497 -36.87 -26.02 -19.20
C GLU A 497 -36.57 -25.49 -17.81
N LEU A 498 -35.97 -24.30 -17.71
CA LEU A 498 -35.75 -23.63 -16.42
C LEU A 498 -37.08 -23.25 -15.76
N ARG A 499 -38.11 -22.88 -16.54
CA ARG A 499 -39.49 -22.67 -16.06
C ARG A 499 -40.10 -23.97 -15.50
N GLN A 500 -39.73 -25.11 -16.07
CA GLN A 500 -40.20 -26.45 -15.68
C GLN A 500 -39.31 -27.14 -14.62
N ALA A 501 -38.23 -26.50 -14.19
CA ALA A 501 -37.30 -27.03 -13.19
C ALA A 501 -37.92 -27.01 -11.78
N THR A 502 -38.94 -27.84 -11.60
CA THR A 502 -39.65 -28.06 -10.35
C THR A 502 -39.11 -29.31 -9.67
N GLY A 503 -38.77 -29.22 -8.40
CA GLY A 503 -38.22 -30.33 -7.62
C GLY A 503 -37.85 -29.89 -6.21
N ILE A 504 -37.56 -30.85 -5.34
CA ILE A 504 -37.01 -30.59 -4.02
C ILE A 504 -35.50 -30.34 -4.19
N ASP A 505 -35.02 -29.18 -3.77
CA ASP A 505 -33.59 -28.89 -3.75
C ASP A 505 -32.90 -29.80 -2.72
N PRO A 506 -31.65 -30.24 -2.95
CA PRO A 506 -30.94 -31.04 -1.97
C PRO A 506 -30.82 -30.30 -0.61
N ASP A 507 -31.02 -31.02 0.50
CA ASP A 507 -31.01 -30.43 1.85
C ASP A 507 -29.72 -29.65 2.17
N TRP A 508 -28.59 -30.06 1.60
CA TRP A 508 -27.33 -29.35 1.78
C TRP A 508 -27.29 -28.01 1.04
N VAL A 509 -27.86 -27.95 -0.17
CA VAL A 509 -28.00 -26.71 -0.94
C VAL A 509 -28.89 -25.75 -0.16
N MET A 510 -30.04 -26.22 0.34
CA MET A 510 -30.97 -25.39 1.10
C MET A 510 -30.34 -24.85 2.38
N ARG A 511 -29.69 -25.70 3.19
CA ARG A 511 -29.07 -25.27 4.46
C ARG A 511 -27.99 -24.21 4.27
N HIS A 512 -27.24 -24.31 3.18
CA HIS A 512 -26.09 -23.44 2.92
C HIS A 512 -26.48 -22.15 2.19
N TYR A 513 -27.24 -22.29 1.09
CA TYR A 513 -27.51 -21.20 0.16
C TYR A 513 -28.85 -20.48 0.38
N LEU A 514 -29.58 -20.82 1.44
CA LEU A 514 -30.67 -20.00 1.98
C LEU A 514 -30.25 -19.23 3.25
N GLN A 515 -28.98 -19.30 3.64
CA GLN A 515 -28.46 -18.56 4.79
C GLN A 515 -28.73 -17.06 4.62
N ARG A 516 -29.24 -16.46 5.70
CA ARG A 516 -29.48 -15.02 5.86
C ARG A 516 -29.10 -14.64 7.28
N PRO A 517 -28.64 -13.40 7.52
CA PRO A 517 -28.40 -12.94 8.87
C PRO A 517 -29.74 -12.75 9.61
N ASP A 518 -29.75 -12.95 10.93
CA ASP A 518 -30.97 -12.94 11.74
C ASP A 518 -31.63 -11.55 11.81
N ASP A 519 -30.84 -10.50 11.61
CA ASP A 519 -31.23 -9.09 11.61
C ASP A 519 -31.57 -8.55 10.20
N LEU A 520 -31.64 -9.42 9.17
CA LEU A 520 -31.98 -9.00 7.81
C LEU A 520 -33.32 -8.24 7.79
N PRO A 521 -33.35 -6.99 7.27
CA PRO A 521 -34.57 -6.19 7.26
C PRO A 521 -35.74 -6.88 6.55
N PRO A 522 -36.90 -7.06 7.22
CA PRO A 522 -38.05 -7.77 6.65
C PRO A 522 -38.57 -7.17 5.34
N ARG A 523 -38.41 -5.85 5.17
CA ARG A 523 -38.85 -5.11 3.98
C ARG A 523 -38.20 -5.60 2.68
N ILE A 524 -36.99 -6.16 2.73
CA ILE A 524 -36.34 -6.78 1.56
C ILE A 524 -37.18 -7.95 1.04
N GLY A 525 -37.61 -8.84 1.94
CA GLY A 525 -38.43 -10.00 1.58
C GLY A 525 -39.88 -9.64 1.24
N GLU A 526 -40.41 -8.54 1.77
CA GLU A 526 -41.68 -7.98 1.35
C GLU A 526 -41.61 -7.43 -0.08
N LEU A 527 -40.59 -6.63 -0.40
CA LEU A 527 -40.36 -6.11 -1.74
C LEU A 527 -40.16 -7.26 -2.74
N ALA A 528 -39.36 -8.28 -2.40
CA ALA A 528 -39.17 -9.45 -3.25
C ALA A 528 -40.49 -10.16 -3.57
N ARG A 529 -41.38 -10.35 -2.58
CA ARG A 529 -42.71 -10.95 -2.79
C ARG A 529 -43.62 -10.06 -3.62
N GLN A 530 -43.54 -8.73 -3.48
CA GLN A 530 -44.34 -7.79 -4.26
C GLN A 530 -43.95 -7.82 -5.75
N ILE A 531 -42.66 -7.75 -6.06
CA ILE A 531 -42.16 -7.79 -7.45
C ILE A 531 -42.50 -9.13 -8.11
N THR A 532 -42.40 -10.22 -7.34
CA THR A 532 -42.61 -11.58 -7.85
C THR A 532 -44.05 -12.08 -7.75
N ALA A 533 -45.01 -11.22 -7.39
CA ALA A 533 -46.40 -11.63 -7.14
C ALA A 533 -47.08 -12.31 -8.35
N ASN A 534 -46.72 -11.90 -9.57
CA ASN A 534 -47.26 -12.45 -10.82
C ASN A 534 -46.39 -13.55 -11.44
N ALA A 535 -45.26 -13.90 -10.80
CA ALA A 535 -44.32 -14.89 -11.31
C ALA A 535 -44.54 -16.25 -10.64
N SER A 536 -44.96 -17.24 -11.44
CA SER A 536 -45.31 -18.57 -10.96
C SER A 536 -44.11 -19.50 -10.79
N THR A 537 -43.09 -19.37 -11.64
CA THR A 537 -41.93 -20.27 -11.67
C THR A 537 -40.70 -19.64 -11.02
N ARG A 538 -39.74 -20.46 -10.55
CA ARG A 538 -38.46 -19.98 -10.02
C ARG A 538 -37.71 -19.09 -11.02
N TYR A 539 -37.71 -19.51 -12.28
CA TYR A 539 -37.10 -18.76 -13.37
C TYR A 539 -37.77 -17.39 -13.56
N ASP A 540 -39.09 -17.34 -13.63
CA ASP A 540 -39.82 -16.08 -13.82
C ASP A 540 -39.64 -15.14 -12.62
N LYS A 541 -39.49 -15.68 -11.40
CA LYS A 541 -39.18 -14.88 -10.20
C LYS A 541 -37.78 -14.27 -10.29
N ALA A 542 -36.78 -15.07 -10.66
CA ALA A 542 -35.41 -14.58 -10.86
C ALA A 542 -35.35 -13.52 -11.98
N LEU A 543 -36.08 -13.74 -13.07
CA LEU A 543 -36.19 -12.80 -14.17
C LEU A 543 -36.86 -11.49 -13.74
N ALA A 544 -37.98 -11.54 -13.01
CA ALA A 544 -38.67 -10.35 -12.51
C ALA A 544 -37.78 -9.51 -11.57
N LEU A 545 -37.03 -10.16 -10.68
CA LEU A 545 -36.07 -9.47 -9.81
C LEU A 545 -34.90 -8.86 -10.60
N ARG A 546 -34.38 -9.59 -11.61
CA ARG A 546 -33.33 -9.09 -12.50
C ARG A 546 -33.77 -7.79 -13.20
N GLU A 547 -34.94 -7.80 -13.82
CA GLU A 547 -35.45 -6.61 -14.54
C GLU A 547 -35.76 -5.45 -13.60
N PHE A 548 -36.29 -5.74 -12.39
CA PHE A 548 -36.47 -4.71 -11.38
C PHE A 548 -35.14 -4.05 -10.99
N LEU A 549 -34.11 -4.84 -10.71
CA LEU A 549 -32.80 -4.31 -10.29
C LEU A 549 -32.10 -3.54 -11.41
N ARG A 550 -32.26 -3.97 -12.67
CA ARG A 550 -31.78 -3.22 -13.85
C ARG A 550 -32.43 -1.85 -14.03
N SER A 551 -33.54 -1.56 -13.34
CA SER A 551 -34.13 -0.22 -13.35
C SER A 551 -33.34 0.80 -12.52
N PHE A 552 -32.46 0.34 -11.62
CA PHE A 552 -31.53 1.20 -10.89
C PHE A 552 -30.26 1.44 -11.72
N PRO A 553 -29.74 2.67 -11.81
CA PRO A 553 -28.55 2.96 -12.58
C PRO A 553 -27.29 2.32 -12.00
N ALA A 554 -26.41 1.86 -12.90
CA ALA A 554 -25.04 1.51 -12.56
C ALA A 554 -24.24 2.78 -12.24
N ASP A 555 -23.81 2.92 -10.99
CA ASP A 555 -23.02 4.05 -10.51
C ASP A 555 -21.85 3.55 -9.64
N PHE A 556 -20.64 4.00 -9.97
CA PHE A 556 -19.41 3.67 -9.25
C PHE A 556 -19.06 4.72 -8.19
N ASN A 557 -19.77 5.86 -8.18
CA ASN A 557 -19.61 6.94 -7.21
C ASN A 557 -20.86 7.05 -6.33
N ILE A 558 -20.90 6.18 -5.32
CA ILE A 558 -22.02 6.03 -4.39
C ILE A 558 -21.60 6.37 -2.96
N PRO A 559 -22.53 6.89 -2.14
CA PRO A 559 -22.25 7.09 -0.72
C PRO A 559 -22.04 5.75 -0.01
N ASP A 560 -21.19 5.75 1.02
CA ASP A 560 -21.04 4.64 1.93
C ASP A 560 -22.39 4.24 2.56
N THR A 561 -22.55 2.93 2.81
CA THR A 561 -23.72 2.44 3.57
C THR A 561 -23.63 2.97 5.00
N PRO A 562 -24.71 3.56 5.56
CA PRO A 562 -24.71 4.03 6.93
C PRO A 562 -24.29 2.94 7.93
N PRO A 563 -23.50 3.26 8.96
CA PRO A 563 -23.04 2.29 9.95
C PRO A 563 -24.19 1.48 10.57
N GLY A 564 -24.00 0.16 10.66
CA GLY A 564 -24.99 -0.76 11.23
C GLY A 564 -26.23 -0.99 10.35
N ARG A 565 -26.29 -0.40 9.16
CA ARG A 565 -27.35 -0.66 8.18
C ARG A 565 -26.93 -1.76 7.20
N ASP A 566 -27.86 -2.63 6.82
CA ASP A 566 -27.63 -3.60 5.75
C ASP A 566 -27.41 -2.90 4.40
N ALA A 567 -26.36 -3.27 3.67
CA ALA A 567 -25.99 -2.60 2.42
C ALA A 567 -26.99 -2.86 1.29
N THR A 568 -27.61 -4.06 1.25
CA THR A 568 -28.67 -4.34 0.25
C THR A 568 -29.95 -3.59 0.59
N ASP A 569 -30.27 -3.43 1.87
CA ASP A 569 -31.35 -2.58 2.34
C ASP A 569 -31.16 -1.11 1.93
N PHE A 570 -29.98 -0.55 2.19
CA PHE A 570 -29.68 0.83 1.82
C PHE A 570 -29.75 1.03 0.30
N PHE A 571 -29.22 0.08 -0.48
CA PHE A 571 -29.26 0.11 -1.93
C PHE A 571 -30.70 0.09 -2.47
N LEU A 572 -31.55 -0.81 -2.01
CA LEU A 572 -32.90 -1.03 -2.56
C LEU A 572 -33.86 0.14 -2.31
N PHE A 573 -33.70 0.85 -1.19
CA PHE A 573 -34.74 1.77 -0.69
C PHE A 573 -34.27 3.22 -0.52
N ASP A 574 -32.95 3.47 -0.53
CA ASP A 574 -32.40 4.79 -0.22
C ASP A 574 -31.45 5.27 -1.31
N SER A 575 -30.38 4.53 -1.62
CA SER A 575 -29.43 4.96 -2.66
C SER A 575 -30.00 4.78 -4.05
N GLN A 576 -30.65 3.63 -4.31
CA GLN A 576 -31.23 3.21 -5.60
C GLN A 576 -30.27 3.37 -6.79
N ARG A 577 -28.97 3.29 -6.52
CA ARG A 577 -27.87 3.34 -7.49
C ARG A 577 -26.66 2.65 -6.88
N GLY A 578 -25.89 1.94 -7.70
CA GLY A 578 -24.75 1.15 -7.26
C GLY A 578 -24.13 0.37 -8.41
N TYR A 579 -22.97 -0.22 -8.21
CA TYR A 579 -22.33 -1.02 -9.25
C TYR A 579 -22.74 -2.50 -9.15
N PHE A 580 -22.08 -3.36 -9.92
CA PHE A 580 -22.43 -4.78 -10.08
C PHE A 580 -22.51 -5.56 -8.76
N ASP A 581 -21.67 -5.26 -7.75
CA ASP A 581 -21.72 -6.00 -6.46
C ASP A 581 -23.05 -5.79 -5.72
N TYR A 582 -23.55 -4.54 -5.69
CA TYR A 582 -24.82 -4.21 -5.02
C TYR A 582 -26.01 -4.84 -5.73
N HIS A 583 -26.03 -4.79 -7.06
CA HIS A 583 -27.08 -5.41 -7.87
C HIS A 583 -27.10 -6.94 -7.70
N ALA A 584 -25.94 -7.58 -7.83
CA ALA A 584 -25.80 -9.03 -7.71
C ALA A 584 -26.14 -9.54 -6.30
N SER A 585 -25.73 -8.77 -5.29
CA SER A 585 -26.03 -9.11 -3.90
C SER A 585 -27.51 -8.93 -3.56
N ALA A 586 -28.13 -7.83 -3.98
CA ALA A 586 -29.55 -7.58 -3.75
C ALA A 586 -30.41 -8.68 -4.40
N MET A 587 -30.10 -9.08 -5.64
CA MET A 587 -30.79 -10.19 -6.30
C MET A 587 -30.64 -11.49 -5.50
N ALA A 588 -29.42 -11.83 -5.09
CA ALA A 588 -29.15 -13.05 -4.32
C ALA A 588 -29.96 -13.05 -3.01
N VAL A 589 -29.88 -11.99 -2.22
CA VAL A 589 -30.57 -11.86 -0.92
C VAL A 589 -32.09 -11.91 -1.10
N MET A 590 -32.65 -11.17 -2.08
CA MET A 590 -34.09 -11.21 -2.39
C MET A 590 -34.54 -12.63 -2.76
N LEU A 591 -33.78 -13.36 -3.58
CA LEU A 591 -34.08 -14.76 -3.91
C LEU A 591 -34.07 -15.68 -2.68
N ARG A 592 -33.09 -15.52 -1.77
CA ARG A 592 -33.04 -16.29 -0.52
C ARG A 592 -34.27 -16.03 0.36
N THR A 593 -34.78 -14.79 0.39
CA THR A 593 -36.02 -14.48 1.12
C THR A 593 -37.25 -15.16 0.55
N LEU A 594 -37.22 -15.53 -0.74
CA LEU A 594 -38.27 -16.28 -1.44
C LEU A 594 -38.08 -17.81 -1.33
N GLY A 595 -37.06 -18.27 -0.59
CA GLY A 595 -36.72 -19.70 -0.47
C GLY A 595 -36.05 -20.27 -1.71
N ILE A 596 -35.44 -19.43 -2.55
CA ILE A 596 -34.72 -19.86 -3.75
C ILE A 596 -33.21 -19.82 -3.45
N PRO A 597 -32.49 -20.96 -3.51
CA PRO A 597 -31.05 -20.97 -3.24
C PRO A 597 -30.28 -20.16 -4.27
N SER A 598 -29.43 -19.25 -3.79
CA SER A 598 -28.66 -18.32 -4.62
C SER A 598 -27.30 -18.03 -3.99
N ARG A 599 -26.35 -17.54 -4.78
CA ARG A 599 -25.00 -17.17 -4.32
C ARG A 599 -24.40 -16.06 -5.18
N LEU A 600 -23.35 -15.42 -4.66
CA LEU A 600 -22.62 -14.38 -5.37
C LEU A 600 -21.38 -14.97 -6.02
N ALA A 601 -21.21 -14.78 -7.33
CA ALA A 601 -20.00 -15.15 -8.04
C ALA A 601 -19.30 -13.89 -8.55
N VAL A 602 -17.96 -13.88 -8.48
CA VAL A 602 -17.11 -12.76 -8.87
C VAL A 602 -16.00 -13.20 -9.80
N GLY A 603 -15.53 -12.29 -10.63
CA GLY A 603 -14.51 -12.57 -11.63
C GLY A 603 -14.34 -11.44 -12.63
N PHE A 604 -14.16 -11.80 -13.89
CA PHE A 604 -14.06 -10.85 -14.99
C PHE A 604 -15.07 -11.19 -16.08
N VAL A 605 -15.60 -10.18 -16.78
CA VAL A 605 -16.37 -10.35 -18.01
C VAL A 605 -15.62 -9.63 -19.12
N ILE A 606 -15.27 -10.39 -20.15
CA ILE A 606 -14.61 -9.88 -21.36
C ILE A 606 -15.57 -9.97 -22.55
N ASN A 607 -15.43 -9.06 -23.50
CA ASN A 607 -16.24 -9.01 -24.71
C ASN A 607 -15.37 -8.77 -25.96
N ASP A 608 -16.00 -8.67 -27.12
CA ASP A 608 -15.30 -8.46 -28.40
C ASP A 608 -14.48 -7.16 -28.45
N ALA A 609 -14.78 -6.15 -27.64
CA ALA A 609 -13.99 -4.92 -27.56
C ALA A 609 -12.63 -5.14 -26.86
N ASP A 610 -12.52 -6.17 -26.01
CA ASP A 610 -11.27 -6.56 -25.35
C ASP A 610 -10.39 -7.42 -26.26
N LYS A 611 -10.89 -7.82 -27.43
CA LYS A 611 -10.19 -8.70 -28.37
C LYS A 611 -9.09 -7.94 -29.12
N ASN A 612 -7.86 -8.43 -28.99
CA ASN A 612 -6.74 -7.98 -29.80
C ASN A 612 -6.81 -8.65 -31.18
N LEU A 613 -7.01 -7.82 -32.22
CA LEU A 613 -7.19 -8.28 -33.60
C LEU A 613 -5.91 -8.88 -34.22
N GLU A 614 -4.72 -8.52 -33.73
CA GLU A 614 -3.45 -9.05 -34.24
C GLU A 614 -3.11 -10.42 -33.64
N SER A 615 -3.35 -10.59 -32.34
CA SER A 615 -3.02 -11.84 -31.64
C SER A 615 -4.19 -12.82 -31.59
N GLY A 616 -5.43 -12.35 -31.75
CA GLY A 616 -6.67 -13.13 -31.61
C GLY A 616 -7.08 -13.44 -30.16
N GLY A 617 -6.34 -12.95 -29.16
CA GLY A 617 -6.67 -13.11 -27.73
C GLY A 617 -7.38 -11.90 -27.14
N TYR A 618 -8.00 -12.07 -25.97
CA TYR A 618 -8.66 -11.02 -25.20
C TYR A 618 -7.72 -10.48 -24.13
N THR A 619 -7.64 -9.17 -24.00
CA THR A 619 -6.88 -8.50 -22.96
C THR A 619 -7.78 -8.18 -21.77
N VAL A 620 -7.52 -8.82 -20.63
CA VAL A 620 -8.28 -8.60 -19.38
C VAL A 620 -7.62 -7.49 -18.57
N ARG A 621 -8.42 -6.52 -18.14
CA ARG A 621 -8.02 -5.33 -17.38
C ARG A 621 -8.84 -5.19 -16.09
N ASP A 622 -8.45 -4.31 -15.17
CA ASP A 622 -9.20 -4.17 -13.90
C ASP A 622 -10.66 -3.76 -14.16
N TYR A 623 -10.94 -2.93 -15.19
CA TYR A 623 -12.31 -2.58 -15.52
C TYR A 623 -13.17 -3.78 -15.91
N ASN A 624 -12.59 -4.88 -16.39
CA ASN A 624 -13.36 -6.09 -16.70
C ASN A 624 -13.89 -6.80 -15.44
N SER A 625 -13.49 -6.40 -14.22
CA SER A 625 -14.04 -6.96 -12.98
C SER A 625 -15.55 -6.89 -12.94
N TYR A 626 -16.18 -7.92 -12.39
CA TYR A 626 -17.62 -8.06 -12.41
C TYR A 626 -18.15 -9.07 -11.37
N ALA A 627 -19.40 -8.88 -10.95
CA ALA A 627 -20.12 -9.79 -10.06
C ALA A 627 -21.49 -10.14 -10.63
N TRP A 628 -21.94 -11.38 -10.40
CA TRP A 628 -23.24 -11.87 -10.84
C TRP A 628 -23.86 -12.81 -9.82
N THR A 629 -25.16 -13.04 -9.95
CA THR A 629 -25.90 -13.96 -9.09
C THR A 629 -25.96 -15.33 -9.76
N GLU A 630 -25.61 -16.39 -9.04
CA GLU A 630 -25.90 -17.76 -9.48
C GLU A 630 -27.10 -18.31 -8.70
N VAL A 631 -28.06 -18.88 -9.41
CA VAL A 631 -29.33 -19.40 -8.88
C VAL A 631 -29.37 -20.91 -9.10
N TYR A 632 -29.68 -21.66 -8.06
CA TYR A 632 -29.76 -23.12 -8.16
C TYR A 632 -31.07 -23.55 -8.81
N PHE A 633 -31.01 -24.43 -9.79
CA PHE A 633 -32.15 -25.09 -10.41
C PHE A 633 -32.03 -26.61 -10.23
N PRO A 634 -33.07 -27.30 -9.73
CA PRO A 634 -33.03 -28.75 -9.55
C PRO A 634 -32.65 -29.42 -10.87
N ARG A 635 -31.74 -30.42 -10.81
CA ARG A 635 -31.21 -31.18 -11.95
C ARG A 635 -30.28 -30.41 -12.91
N TYR A 636 -30.33 -29.08 -12.91
CA TYR A 636 -29.55 -28.24 -13.82
C TYR A 636 -28.37 -27.55 -13.14
N GLY A 637 -28.37 -27.45 -11.81
CA GLY A 637 -27.29 -26.84 -11.05
C GLY A 637 -27.37 -25.31 -11.04
N TRP A 638 -26.21 -24.66 -11.03
CA TRP A 638 -26.09 -23.21 -10.89
C TRP A 638 -26.19 -22.48 -12.23
N ILE A 639 -27.19 -21.60 -12.36
CA ILE A 639 -27.42 -20.77 -13.54
C ILE A 639 -27.11 -19.31 -13.20
N ALA A 640 -26.30 -18.64 -14.03
CA ALA A 640 -25.90 -17.25 -13.82
C ALA A 640 -26.95 -16.25 -14.32
N PHE A 641 -27.19 -15.20 -13.54
CA PHE A 641 -28.05 -14.06 -13.84
C PHE A 641 -27.27 -12.77 -13.64
N ASN A 642 -27.43 -11.84 -14.58
CA ASN A 642 -26.88 -10.49 -14.49
C ASN A 642 -27.98 -9.47 -14.08
N PRO A 643 -28.09 -9.08 -12.81
CA PRO A 643 -29.03 -8.05 -12.36
C PRO A 643 -28.54 -6.61 -12.56
N SER A 644 -27.29 -6.40 -12.97
CA SER A 644 -26.78 -5.06 -13.24
C SER A 644 -27.15 -4.63 -14.67
N PRO A 645 -27.46 -3.34 -14.90
CA PRO A 645 -27.60 -2.79 -16.24
C PRO A 645 -26.24 -2.46 -16.88
N ASP A 646 -25.14 -2.45 -16.11
CA ASP A 646 -23.79 -2.37 -16.68
C ASP A 646 -23.51 -3.67 -17.46
N ARG A 647 -23.07 -3.58 -18.73
CA ARG A 647 -22.80 -4.73 -19.61
C ARG A 647 -24.01 -5.67 -19.72
N GLU A 648 -25.03 -5.21 -20.43
CA GLU A 648 -26.33 -5.90 -20.57
C GLU A 648 -26.28 -7.29 -21.23
N GLY A 649 -25.14 -7.68 -21.81
CA GLY A 649 -24.96 -8.93 -22.52
C GLY A 649 -25.25 -10.17 -21.68
N ALA A 650 -25.50 -11.28 -22.38
CA ALA A 650 -25.64 -12.56 -21.71
C ALA A 650 -24.27 -12.98 -21.18
N LEU A 651 -24.18 -13.30 -19.88
CA LEU A 651 -22.94 -13.77 -19.23
C LEU A 651 -22.38 -15.08 -19.81
N ASN A 652 -23.10 -15.71 -20.74
CA ASN A 652 -22.70 -16.94 -21.42
C ASN A 652 -22.34 -16.63 -22.88
N PRO A 653 -21.25 -17.22 -23.39
CA PRO A 653 -20.86 -17.03 -24.77
C PRO A 653 -21.88 -17.63 -25.74
N THR A 654 -21.97 -17.06 -26.94
CA THR A 654 -22.79 -17.56 -28.04
C THR A 654 -21.91 -18.35 -29.02
N ILE A 655 -22.29 -19.59 -29.30
CA ILE A 655 -21.66 -20.37 -30.37
C ILE A 655 -22.40 -20.05 -31.68
N GLY A 656 -21.66 -19.55 -32.67
CA GLY A 656 -22.21 -19.39 -34.03
C GLY A 656 -22.45 -20.75 -34.70
N PRO A 657 -23.37 -20.87 -35.67
CA PRO A 657 -23.48 -22.09 -36.47
C PRO A 657 -22.13 -22.40 -37.12
N GLU A 658 -21.69 -23.65 -37.03
CA GLU A 658 -20.43 -24.17 -37.58
C GLU A 658 -20.25 -23.83 -39.09
N ASP A 659 -21.36 -23.58 -39.79
CA ASP A 659 -21.43 -23.21 -41.21
C ASP A 659 -20.96 -21.77 -41.57
N GLN A 660 -20.68 -20.90 -40.58
CA GLN A 660 -20.23 -19.52 -40.82
C GLN A 660 -18.72 -19.29 -40.59
N LEU A 661 -17.95 -20.32 -40.24
CA LEU A 661 -16.49 -20.26 -40.29
C LEU A 661 -16.05 -19.90 -41.73
N PRO A 662 -15.11 -18.94 -41.93
CA PRO A 662 -14.60 -18.66 -43.27
C PRO A 662 -14.02 -19.96 -43.84
N LYS A 663 -14.62 -20.46 -44.94
CA LYS A 663 -14.24 -21.68 -45.68
C LYS A 663 -12.86 -21.57 -46.35
N GLY A 664 -11.84 -21.26 -45.55
CA GLY A 664 -10.46 -21.07 -45.96
C GLY A 664 -9.44 -21.25 -44.83
N ALA A 665 -9.86 -21.57 -43.60
CA ALA A 665 -8.94 -22.12 -42.61
C ALA A 665 -8.71 -23.60 -42.95
N ALA A 666 -7.50 -23.91 -43.42
CA ALA A 666 -7.07 -25.24 -43.82
C ALA A 666 -7.46 -26.30 -42.78
N GLY A 667 -8.11 -27.37 -43.24
CA GLY A 667 -8.42 -28.52 -42.38
C GLY A 667 -7.15 -29.27 -41.98
N PRO A 668 -7.22 -30.18 -40.99
CA PRO A 668 -6.08 -30.98 -40.53
C PRO A 668 -5.41 -31.84 -41.62
N GLU A 669 -6.09 -32.01 -42.76
CA GLU A 669 -5.64 -32.81 -43.91
C GLU A 669 -4.80 -32.01 -44.93
N ASP A 670 -4.81 -30.67 -44.86
CA ASP A 670 -4.00 -29.79 -45.73
C ASP A 670 -2.63 -29.44 -45.10
N LEU A 671 -2.34 -29.97 -43.91
CA LEU A 671 -0.97 -30.00 -43.39
C LEU A 671 -0.19 -31.05 -44.17
N PRO A 672 1.00 -30.74 -44.71
CA PRO A 672 1.75 -31.69 -45.54
C PRO A 672 2.11 -32.93 -44.72
N VAL A 673 1.41 -34.03 -45.02
CA VAL A 673 1.72 -35.38 -44.54
C VAL A 673 3.03 -35.81 -45.21
N GLY A 674 4.15 -35.65 -44.49
CA GLY A 674 5.44 -35.97 -45.07
C GLY A 674 6.66 -35.67 -44.20
N LEU A 675 6.67 -36.07 -42.92
CA LEU A 675 7.91 -36.29 -42.17
C LEU A 675 7.73 -37.48 -41.22
N GLY A 676 7.69 -38.67 -41.81
CA GLY A 676 8.05 -39.90 -41.10
C GLY A 676 9.56 -39.93 -40.84
N SER A 677 9.93 -40.52 -39.70
CA SER A 677 11.21 -41.17 -39.37
C SER A 677 12.47 -40.68 -40.10
N ASP A 678 13.41 -40.13 -39.33
CA ASP A 678 14.82 -39.85 -39.65
C ASP A 678 15.22 -38.38 -39.87
N VAL A 679 14.70 -37.48 -39.02
CA VAL A 679 15.45 -36.25 -38.70
C VAL A 679 15.87 -36.32 -37.24
N LEU A 680 17.17 -36.51 -37.03
CA LEU A 680 17.86 -36.20 -35.78
C LEU A 680 17.61 -34.72 -35.48
N ILE A 681 16.57 -34.43 -34.70
CA ILE A 681 16.49 -33.17 -33.97
C ILE A 681 17.53 -33.29 -32.88
N ASP A 682 18.63 -32.57 -33.08
CA ASP A 682 19.60 -32.24 -32.06
C ASP A 682 18.82 -31.58 -30.91
N THR A 683 18.44 -32.37 -29.91
CA THR A 683 18.00 -31.89 -28.62
C THR A 683 19.12 -31.00 -28.08
N PRO A 684 18.88 -29.70 -27.77
CA PRO A 684 19.84 -28.94 -27.01
C PRO A 684 19.95 -29.64 -25.66
N GLN A 685 21.06 -30.34 -25.48
CA GLN A 685 21.48 -30.90 -24.21
C GLN A 685 21.65 -29.72 -23.25
N ASP A 686 20.80 -29.71 -22.22
CA ASP A 686 20.97 -28.95 -20.98
C ASP A 686 22.41 -29.16 -20.49
N ASP A 687 23.29 -28.16 -20.69
CA ASP A 687 24.51 -27.93 -19.89
C ASP A 687 25.37 -26.73 -20.38
N GLN A 688 24.80 -25.74 -21.07
CA GLN A 688 25.50 -24.47 -21.31
C GLN A 688 24.63 -23.29 -20.84
N PRO A 689 25.14 -22.40 -19.99
CA PRO A 689 24.40 -21.24 -19.54
C PRO A 689 24.14 -20.34 -20.75
N VAL A 690 22.87 -20.21 -21.14
CA VAL A 690 22.42 -19.26 -22.14
C VAL A 690 22.84 -17.87 -21.66
N PRO A 691 23.72 -17.15 -22.37
CA PRO A 691 24.01 -15.78 -22.01
C PRO A 691 22.70 -14.98 -22.18
N PRO A 692 22.31 -14.16 -21.20
CA PRO A 692 21.05 -13.44 -21.27
C PRO A 692 21.04 -12.64 -22.57
N VAL A 693 19.95 -12.78 -23.33
CA VAL A 693 19.63 -11.88 -24.45
C VAL A 693 19.36 -10.51 -23.83
N ALA A 694 20.43 -9.78 -23.57
CA ALA A 694 20.37 -8.36 -23.33
C ALA A 694 19.86 -7.75 -24.64
N SER A 695 18.57 -7.39 -24.65
CA SER A 695 18.15 -6.28 -25.50
C SER A 695 19.17 -5.17 -25.26
N PRO A 696 19.82 -4.59 -26.28
CA PRO A 696 20.63 -3.42 -26.07
C PRO A 696 19.65 -2.34 -25.61
N VAL A 697 19.54 -2.18 -24.28
CA VAL A 697 19.14 -0.92 -23.71
C VAL A 697 20.15 0.04 -24.30
N GLN A 698 19.72 0.80 -25.31
CA GLN A 698 20.40 2.01 -25.69
C GLN A 698 20.42 2.85 -24.41
N THR A 699 21.50 2.69 -23.64
CA THR A 699 21.95 3.66 -22.67
C THR A 699 22.52 4.80 -23.51
N GLY A 700 21.64 5.44 -24.28
CA GLY A 700 21.83 6.82 -24.70
C GLY A 700 22.00 7.58 -23.40
N ARG A 701 23.25 7.81 -23.03
CA ARG A 701 23.60 8.67 -21.93
C ARG A 701 23.27 10.07 -22.43
N ASP A 702 22.00 10.41 -22.40
CA ASP A 702 21.53 11.75 -22.70
C ASP A 702 22.16 12.64 -21.64
N TYR A 703 23.18 13.37 -22.06
CA TYR A 703 23.77 14.45 -21.29
C TYR A 703 22.65 15.43 -21.02
N ASN A 704 22.00 15.33 -19.85
CA ASN A 704 20.97 16.28 -19.46
C ASN A 704 21.66 17.62 -19.15
N PRO A 705 21.59 18.62 -20.04
CA PRO A 705 22.31 19.89 -19.86
C PRO A 705 21.78 20.66 -18.65
N LEU A 706 20.56 20.36 -18.18
CA LEU A 706 20.02 20.89 -16.95
C LEU A 706 20.78 20.37 -15.72
N LEU A 707 21.26 19.14 -15.75
CA LEU A 707 22.04 18.56 -14.64
C LEU A 707 23.42 19.21 -14.52
N THR A 708 24.10 19.49 -15.64
CA THR A 708 25.38 20.21 -15.61
C THR A 708 25.20 21.67 -15.20
N LEU A 709 24.13 22.34 -15.65
CA LEU A 709 23.78 23.69 -15.22
C LEU A 709 23.39 23.77 -13.74
N ALA A 710 22.61 22.81 -13.23
CA ALA A 710 22.22 22.75 -11.83
C ALA A 710 23.42 22.51 -10.92
N VAL A 711 24.33 21.60 -11.29
CA VAL A 711 25.58 21.36 -10.55
C VAL A 711 26.49 22.60 -10.58
N ALA A 712 26.63 23.27 -11.73
CA ALA A 712 27.42 24.49 -11.84
C ALA A 712 26.83 25.65 -11.02
N ALA A 713 25.50 25.84 -11.08
CA ALA A 713 24.79 26.83 -10.27
C ALA A 713 24.94 26.53 -8.77
N PHE A 714 24.86 25.27 -8.36
CA PHE A 714 25.08 24.84 -6.98
C PHE A 714 26.52 25.13 -6.51
N ILE A 715 27.53 24.81 -7.31
CA ILE A 715 28.94 25.13 -6.98
C ILE A 715 29.10 26.65 -6.82
N ALA A 716 28.49 27.45 -7.69
CA ALA A 716 28.51 28.90 -7.60
C ALA A 716 27.79 29.43 -6.35
N MET A 717 26.63 28.86 -5.99
CA MET A 717 25.86 29.26 -4.82
C MET A 717 26.53 28.83 -3.51
N LEU A 718 27.11 27.63 -3.47
CA LEU A 718 27.92 27.13 -2.36
C LEU A 718 29.16 28.01 -2.17
N ALA A 719 29.88 28.31 -3.26
CA ALA A 719 31.02 29.23 -3.23
C ALA A 719 30.61 30.62 -2.76
N GLY A 720 29.46 31.14 -3.23
CA GLY A 720 28.89 32.41 -2.79
C GLY A 720 28.49 32.43 -1.31
N SER A 721 27.91 31.34 -0.81
CA SER A 721 27.50 31.17 0.59
C SER A 721 28.71 31.08 1.52
N VAL A 722 29.73 30.31 1.13
CA VAL A 722 31.02 30.21 1.83
C VAL A 722 31.73 31.56 1.80
N TYR A 723 31.71 32.27 0.66
CA TYR A 723 32.30 33.60 0.51
C TYR A 723 31.60 34.64 1.41
N LEU A 724 30.26 34.65 1.43
CA LEU A 724 29.46 35.55 2.27
C LEU A 724 29.65 35.24 3.76
N GLY A 725 29.67 33.96 4.15
CA GLY A 725 29.96 33.54 5.52
C GLY A 725 31.38 33.92 5.94
N TRP A 726 32.36 33.73 5.05
CA TRP A 726 33.75 34.14 5.26
C TRP A 726 33.88 35.65 5.45
N GLN A 727 33.25 36.46 4.60
CA GLN A 727 33.28 37.92 4.71
C GLN A 727 32.54 38.42 5.96
N ARG A 728 31.34 37.89 6.25
CA ARG A 728 30.59 38.27 7.46
C ARG A 728 31.30 37.90 8.76
N SER A 729 32.04 36.78 8.78
CA SER A 729 32.74 36.33 9.98
C SER A 729 33.85 37.26 10.48
N VAL A 730 34.31 38.20 9.65
CA VAL A 730 35.35 39.19 9.98
C VAL A 730 34.90 40.63 9.76
N ALA A 731 33.64 40.85 9.33
CA ALA A 731 33.13 42.16 8.95
C ALA A 731 33.14 43.20 10.09
N GLY A 732 33.14 42.75 11.36
CA GLY A 732 33.21 43.62 12.54
C GLY A 732 34.61 44.07 12.94
N LEU A 733 35.67 43.66 12.23
CA LEU A 733 37.07 43.97 12.56
C LEU A 733 37.65 45.08 11.64
N PRO A 734 38.64 45.88 12.12
CA PRO A 734 39.43 46.79 11.27
C PRO A 734 40.14 46.06 10.11
N TYR A 735 40.46 46.76 9.02
CA TYR A 735 40.84 46.13 7.74
C TYR A 735 42.10 45.25 7.85
N SER A 736 43.15 45.74 8.51
CA SER A 736 44.37 44.99 8.83
C SER A 736 44.10 43.74 9.68
N GLN A 737 43.15 43.79 10.62
CA GLN A 737 42.76 42.64 11.43
C GLN A 737 42.00 41.59 10.61
N GLN A 738 41.15 42.02 9.67
CA GLN A 738 40.49 41.10 8.75
C GLN A 738 41.50 40.34 7.88
N LEU A 739 42.48 41.06 7.33
CA LEU A 739 43.51 40.49 6.48
C LEU A 739 44.39 39.50 7.25
N TRP A 740 44.75 39.82 8.51
CA TRP A 740 45.52 38.92 9.37
C TRP A 740 44.75 37.65 9.74
N GLU A 741 43.48 37.77 10.17
CA GLU A 741 42.61 36.63 10.48
C GLU A 741 42.43 35.71 9.25
N LYS A 742 42.24 36.29 8.07
CA LYS A 742 42.17 35.53 6.81
C LYS A 742 43.46 34.76 6.53
N THR A 743 44.62 35.37 6.78
CA THR A 743 45.94 34.73 6.61
C THR A 743 46.14 33.59 7.61
N VAL A 744 45.81 33.78 8.89
CA VAL A 744 45.95 32.74 9.92
C VAL A 744 45.06 31.54 9.62
N ARG A 745 43.81 31.75 9.20
CA ARG A 745 42.88 30.67 8.81
C ARG A 745 43.39 29.90 7.59
N LEU A 746 43.82 30.59 6.54
CA LEU A 746 44.38 29.94 5.34
C LEU A 746 45.67 29.17 5.64
N ALA A 747 46.54 29.72 6.49
CA ALA A 747 47.75 29.04 6.93
C ALA A 747 47.44 27.82 7.79
N THR A 748 46.40 27.88 8.63
CA THR A 748 45.95 26.74 9.43
C THR A 748 45.44 25.61 8.54
N TRP A 749 44.62 25.92 7.53
CA TRP A 749 44.13 24.95 6.56
C TRP A 749 45.23 24.37 5.67
N SER A 750 46.26 25.17 5.33
CA SER A 750 47.44 24.66 4.62
C SER A 750 48.36 23.79 5.50
N GLY A 751 48.07 23.66 6.80
CA GLY A 751 48.89 22.89 7.75
C GLY A 751 50.09 23.67 8.30
N HIS A 752 50.11 24.98 8.10
CA HIS A 752 51.13 25.92 8.53
C HIS A 752 50.56 26.88 9.59
N GLY A 753 49.62 26.40 10.41
CA GLY A 753 48.95 27.19 11.43
C GLY A 753 49.89 27.62 12.55
N PRO A 754 49.54 28.66 13.32
CA PRO A 754 50.34 29.13 14.44
C PRO A 754 50.43 28.05 15.53
N ARG A 755 51.62 27.91 16.13
CA ARG A 755 51.83 27.04 17.29
C ARG A 755 51.35 27.75 18.56
N THR A 756 50.95 26.97 19.57
CA THR A 756 50.53 27.49 20.87
C THR A 756 51.64 28.36 21.49
N GLY A 757 51.32 29.61 21.81
CA GLY A 757 52.26 30.58 22.40
C GLY A 757 53.05 31.46 21.42
N GLN A 758 52.90 31.28 20.10
CA GLN A 758 53.59 32.14 19.12
C GLN A 758 52.95 33.53 19.01
N THR A 759 53.79 34.57 18.99
CA THR A 759 53.32 35.93 18.67
C THR A 759 53.02 36.08 17.17
N PRO A 760 52.20 37.07 16.76
CA PRO A 760 51.95 37.34 15.35
C PRO A 760 53.23 37.57 14.52
N ALA A 761 54.26 38.19 15.12
CA ALA A 761 55.54 38.44 14.47
C ALA A 761 56.36 37.14 14.28
N GLU A 762 56.40 36.29 15.31
CA GLU A 762 57.05 34.97 15.24
C GLU A 762 56.35 34.06 14.24
N PHE A 763 55.01 34.10 14.21
CA PHE A 763 54.22 33.33 13.27
C PHE A 763 54.48 33.76 11.82
N ALA A 764 54.50 35.07 11.55
CA ALA A 764 54.84 35.59 10.23
C ALA A 764 56.24 35.16 9.77
N GLN A 765 57.21 35.15 10.69
CA GLN A 765 58.58 34.70 10.38
C GLN A 765 58.64 33.19 10.11
N SER A 766 57.85 32.39 10.84
CA SER A 766 57.68 30.96 10.56
C SER A 766 57.07 30.74 9.18
N LEU A 767 55.99 31.46 8.84
CA LEU A 767 55.30 31.32 7.57
C LEU A 767 56.19 31.71 6.39
N LYS A 768 57.01 32.76 6.55
CA LYS A 768 58.02 33.21 5.58
C LYS A 768 59.04 32.12 5.25
N ARG A 769 59.41 31.28 6.22
CA ARG A 769 60.38 30.18 6.00
C ARG A 769 59.75 28.99 5.28
N THR A 770 58.46 28.76 5.46
CA THR A 770 57.78 27.55 4.98
C THR A 770 57.07 27.74 3.64
N VAL A 771 56.61 28.96 3.32
CA VAL A 771 55.86 29.26 2.09
C VAL A 771 56.68 30.17 1.17
N ARG A 772 57.16 29.63 0.02
CA ARG A 772 57.76 30.42 -1.08
C ARG A 772 56.71 31.43 -1.55
N GLN A 773 56.93 32.73 -1.29
CA GLN A 773 56.07 33.92 -1.52
C GLN A 773 55.50 34.60 -0.26
N ALA A 774 55.81 34.12 0.95
CA ALA A 774 55.44 34.78 2.21
C ALA A 774 56.48 35.82 2.69
N ASN A 775 57.16 36.51 1.78
CA ASN A 775 58.31 37.37 2.12
C ASN A 775 57.91 38.62 2.93
N ASP A 776 56.70 39.13 2.71
CA ASP A 776 56.20 40.39 3.26
C ASP A 776 55.11 40.21 4.32
N VAL A 777 54.87 38.96 4.77
CA VAL A 777 53.85 38.64 5.80
C VAL A 777 54.14 39.32 7.14
N SER A 778 55.41 39.63 7.42
CA SER A 778 55.81 40.38 8.61
C SER A 778 55.20 41.80 8.64
N MET A 779 54.93 42.41 7.49
CA MET A 779 54.24 43.71 7.42
C MET A 779 52.75 43.57 7.79
N LEU A 780 52.08 42.49 7.38
CA LEU A 780 50.70 42.18 7.81
C LEU A 780 50.61 41.95 9.33
N ALA A 781 51.59 41.26 9.91
CA ALA A 781 51.67 41.06 11.36
C ALA A 781 51.93 42.36 12.14
N ALA A 782 52.81 43.22 11.61
CA ALA A 782 53.10 44.53 12.20
C ALA A 782 51.87 45.45 12.14
N ALA A 783 51.17 45.49 11.01
CA ALA A 783 49.93 46.23 10.85
C ALA A 783 48.81 45.71 11.76
N TYR A 784 48.69 44.39 11.92
CA TYR A 784 47.79 43.77 12.88
C TYR A 784 48.06 44.22 14.32
N ASN A 785 49.32 44.12 14.77
CA ASN A 785 49.70 44.57 16.11
C ASN A 785 49.45 46.07 16.32
N ARG A 786 49.75 46.90 15.31
CA ARG A 786 49.52 48.34 15.37
C ARG A 786 48.03 48.69 15.43
N SER A 787 47.19 47.99 14.67
CA SER A 787 45.73 48.17 14.69
C SER A 787 45.10 47.66 15.99
N ARG A 788 45.62 46.57 16.55
CA ARG A 788 45.10 45.97 17.78
C ARG A 788 45.45 46.77 19.04
N PHE A 789 46.62 47.39 19.08
CA PHE A 789 47.14 48.11 20.25
C PHE A 789 47.26 49.64 20.05
N GLY A 790 47.01 50.16 18.85
CA GLY A 790 47.04 51.60 18.51
C GLY A 790 45.66 52.23 18.36
N LYS A 791 45.60 53.58 18.36
CA LYS A 791 44.32 54.33 18.39
C LYS A 791 43.65 54.56 17.03
N ARG A 792 44.35 54.47 15.88
CA ARG A 792 43.80 54.67 14.51
C ARG A 792 44.58 53.89 13.45
N GLU A 793 43.87 53.47 12.39
CA GLU A 793 44.41 52.79 11.21
C GLU A 793 44.62 53.82 10.07
N PRO A 794 45.82 53.99 9.50
CA PRO A 794 46.06 54.90 8.38
C PRO A 794 45.42 54.39 7.10
N ASP A 795 44.64 55.23 6.39
CA ASP A 795 43.97 54.83 5.14
C ASP A 795 44.95 54.53 3.99
N GLU A 796 46.10 55.20 3.96
CA GLU A 796 47.17 54.97 2.97
C GLU A 796 47.79 53.56 3.06
N GLU A 797 47.79 52.93 4.24
CA GLU A 797 48.35 51.58 4.43
C GLU A 797 47.40 50.48 3.91
N LYS A 798 46.10 50.74 3.76
CA LYS A 798 45.12 49.71 3.34
C LYS A 798 45.38 49.18 1.94
N ALA A 799 45.73 50.06 1.00
CA ALA A 799 46.05 49.67 -0.38
C ALA A 799 47.31 48.79 -0.44
N GLN A 800 48.34 49.17 0.33
CA GLN A 800 49.60 48.41 0.41
C GLN A 800 49.40 47.03 1.04
N LEU A 801 48.60 46.93 2.11
CA LEU A 801 48.30 45.64 2.75
C LEU A 801 47.50 44.71 1.82
N ALA A 802 46.60 45.25 0.99
CA ALA A 802 45.85 44.46 0.00
C ALA A 802 46.76 43.89 -1.10
N GLU A 803 47.73 44.69 -1.56
CA GLU A 803 48.73 44.30 -2.55
C GLU A 803 49.63 43.17 -2.04
N ILE A 804 50.06 43.27 -0.77
CA ILE A 804 50.86 42.23 -0.08
C ILE A 804 50.06 40.95 0.17
N TRP A 805 48.77 41.09 0.48
CA TRP A 805 47.90 39.97 0.82
C TRP A 805 47.66 39.08 -0.42
N SER A 806 47.40 39.65 -1.60
CA SER A 806 46.95 38.90 -2.80
C SER A 806 47.89 37.74 -3.20
N PRO A 807 49.21 37.93 -3.32
CA PRO A 807 50.16 36.83 -3.58
C PRO A 807 50.16 35.77 -2.48
N LEU A 808 50.00 36.18 -1.22
CA LEU A 808 49.95 35.30 -0.06
C LEU A 808 48.73 34.36 -0.08
N ARG A 809 47.53 34.78 -0.54
CA ARG A 809 46.40 33.83 -0.81
C ARG A 809 46.90 32.74 -1.68
N ASN A 810 47.46 33.15 -2.81
CA ASN A 810 47.54 32.28 -3.95
C ASN A 810 48.56 31.18 -3.62
N ALA A 811 49.62 31.55 -2.88
CA ALA A 811 50.55 30.61 -2.29
C ALA A 811 49.89 29.66 -1.25
N LEU A 812 49.10 30.19 -0.30
CA LEU A 812 48.45 29.38 0.73
C LEU A 812 47.36 28.45 0.15
N LEU A 813 46.48 28.95 -0.72
CA LEU A 813 45.50 28.15 -1.46
C LEU A 813 46.18 27.09 -2.33
N GLY A 814 47.25 27.47 -3.04
CA GLY A 814 48.02 26.52 -3.85
C GLY A 814 48.68 25.41 -3.01
N SER A 815 49.04 25.68 -1.77
CA SER A 815 49.56 24.68 -0.83
C SER A 815 48.47 23.74 -0.30
N ILE A 816 47.25 24.24 -0.09
CA ILE A 816 46.08 23.43 0.28
C ILE A 816 45.75 22.43 -0.84
N VAL A 817 45.67 22.89 -2.08
CA VAL A 817 45.38 22.03 -3.25
C VAL A 817 46.43 20.94 -3.40
N ARG A 818 47.72 21.27 -3.25
CA ARG A 818 48.82 20.29 -3.30
C ARG A 818 48.72 19.24 -2.19
N ARG A 819 48.30 19.64 -0.99
CA ARG A 819 48.12 18.73 0.16
C ARG A 819 46.98 17.74 -0.09
N ILE A 820 45.84 18.22 -0.60
CA ILE A 820 44.68 17.36 -0.93
C ILE A 820 45.08 16.36 -2.02
N ARG A 821 45.78 16.81 -3.07
CA ARG A 821 46.21 15.96 -4.19
C ARG A 821 47.23 14.89 -3.77
N ARG A 822 48.13 15.18 -2.82
CA ARG A 822 49.05 14.19 -2.25
C ARG A 822 48.32 13.13 -1.41
N ARG A 823 47.33 13.53 -0.62
CA ARG A 823 46.54 12.60 0.20
C ARG A 823 45.71 11.63 -0.65
N GLY A 824 45.16 12.11 -1.77
CA GLY A 824 44.44 11.26 -2.73
C GLY A 824 45.33 10.28 -3.49
N ARG A 825 46.62 10.59 -3.67
CA ARG A 825 47.57 9.70 -4.37
C ARG A 825 48.03 8.54 -3.49
N ASN A 826 48.32 8.80 -2.20
CA ASN A 826 48.72 7.77 -1.26
C ASN A 826 47.60 6.74 -0.98
N LEU A 827 46.33 7.13 -1.05
CA LEU A 827 45.19 6.21 -0.89
C LEU A 827 44.98 5.26 -2.08
N ASN A 828 45.56 5.56 -3.25
CA ASN A 828 45.53 4.70 -4.44
C ASN A 828 46.75 3.77 -4.54
N GLU A 829 47.78 3.98 -3.70
CA GLU A 829 48.94 3.07 -3.61
C GLU A 829 48.79 2.05 -2.46
N GLU A 830 47.82 2.26 -1.55
CA GLU A 830 47.43 1.31 -0.47
C GLU A 830 46.18 0.47 -0.80
N ARG A 831 45.59 0.62 -1.99
CA ARG A 831 44.54 -0.26 -2.55
C ARG A 831 45.12 -1.05 -3.69
#